data_AF-I9ALB6-F1
#
_entry.id   AF-I9ALB6-F1
#
_cell.length_a   1.000
_cell.length_b   1.000
_cell.length_c   1.000
_cell.angle_alpha   90.00
_cell.angle_beta   90.00
_cell.angle_gamma   90.00
#
_symmetry.space_group_name_H-M   'P 1'
#
loop_
_entity.id
_entity.type
_entity.pdbx_description
1 polymer ?
#
loop_
_entity_poly.entity_id
_entity_poly.type
_entity_poly.pdbx_seq_one_letter_code
_entity_poly.pdbx_strand_id
1 'polypeptide(L)'
;MKRKFVKVMLFGALTLAVSTTITSCKDYDDDVKNLQEQIDKINTSNPVSIEDMKTAIAAAKTELATEIDKLSKALENKDASIKALEAEIADLKAKLAAAQGDATAAKELATQLSSKQNELKTLVDANDATLKALKESYDKLTGAEGDIQTLLNFVADYENNKVISAAAKTDELLSAFINSTIAEKLDGKDLVEYINNAVSTAIATELTSVNNAITAITGKDGALTKIQDKLTKALDGDATNKGILARLDDLEDIQDAINSFLEKNPGQYADFAAVLNQIETLRSNYETMFTPSNLKSEVEDAINEAMKTTDFTFEQLVGDVKQHGIDIEAIKAMVQSVVYVPKNTAGTEEFTTLYAKKNSSATSYSIISRSEDLTVTFRVSPAKAALGFETGKYSLLMDAQKTRSTNTNIFKVGEVTVEKEGGEPTGLITIPLSTTSASENYALCLMVKDNSKEVLTEITSNYFPVLMTTKYLSPGYKVKYITGETDRSIIYNDNKSSLTFSKDGKEQAVFYDDKTTADADASTTYTDIPAGLKGVFNTTFELTGANKQYFAIDATTGKVTLAETAFDQVGLVGQTVDVDAKTAITGVDAPVTTSLTTGGKVTITQKTDNKEIAYSFEGTWKGNGVQTYTINMVDLYNKGAITEADYKALAASAFDVTGADNGVTFARGNENALTITVPSATKVGTYNPTAVITVSSVKTITVKAAVTVKSLADVALTTVASPQKVDAGVDAAQATEIAVEVGDVSTLFPNYSDVYKKVVTDAGGTIEFAATGTGVDFSGAPKLIINKDYAAPVKVTATVKCGEKKDAVYTVTLVPDAKLSGVWTAPTNLTQKIASDKTSTVDLATGSVWKDYRGQKMWEAGTGVTGNNSNGFANSVDALDMYGLTAPAFKVVGDNADKFKVTDAGELSYSQAGKDMPSRDGLTATVEVTVKSKWGGVIPSTGDVTTITVTVE
;
A
#
# COMPACT_ATOMS: atom_id res chain seq x y z
N MET A 1 -4.80 -11.49 -3.32
CA MET A 1 -3.65 -10.66 -3.76
C MET A 1 -2.85 -10.28 -2.51
N LYS A 2 -1.66 -10.77 -2.12
CA LYS A 2 -0.58 -11.45 -2.84
C LYS A 2 -0.51 -10.97 -4.29
N ARG A 3 0.20 -9.87 -4.58
CA ARG A 3 1.02 -9.70 -5.82
C ARG A 3 1.39 -8.25 -6.22
N LYS A 4 0.89 -7.21 -5.56
CA LYS A 4 1.55 -5.90 -5.45
C LYS A 4 1.72 -5.70 -3.93
N PHE A 5 2.86 -5.68 -3.26
CA PHE A 5 4.19 -5.30 -3.67
C PHE A 5 5.19 -5.85 -2.63
N VAL A 6 5.29 -7.18 -2.54
CA VAL A 6 6.65 -7.76 -2.39
C VAL A 6 7.48 -7.42 -3.64
N LYS A 7 6.83 -7.11 -4.76
CA LYS A 7 7.48 -6.74 -6.02
C LYS A 7 7.69 -5.25 -6.15
N VAL A 8 8.56 -4.73 -5.33
CA VAL A 8 9.84 -4.14 -5.74
C VAL A 8 10.27 -3.53 -4.40
N MET A 9 10.94 -4.30 -3.54
CA MET A 9 12.40 -4.44 -3.63
C MET A 9 12.99 -3.03 -3.81
N LEU A 10 13.90 -2.57 -2.97
CA LEU A 10 15.30 -2.92 -3.20
C LEU A 10 15.83 -2.65 -4.64
N PHE A 11 15.10 -2.07 -5.61
CA PHE A 11 15.48 -2.18 -7.01
C PHE A 11 15.16 -0.98 -7.91
N GLY A 12 15.02 0.22 -7.33
CA GLY A 12 14.99 1.45 -8.10
C GLY A 12 15.79 2.55 -7.42
N ALA A 13 17.11 2.52 -7.60
CA ALA A 13 18.05 3.61 -7.35
C ALA A 13 18.44 3.88 -5.88
N LEU A 14 19.26 3.05 -5.24
CA LEU A 14 20.71 3.23 -5.40
C LEU A 14 21.12 3.31 -6.88
N THR A 15 21.14 4.53 -7.42
CA THR A 15 22.08 4.94 -8.45
C THR A 15 22.68 6.22 -7.89
N LEU A 16 23.70 6.09 -7.03
CA LEU A 16 25.07 6.33 -7.46
C LEU A 16 25.17 7.54 -8.41
N ALA A 17 25.26 8.70 -7.78
CA ALA A 17 26.12 9.81 -8.16
C ALA A 17 26.25 10.62 -6.85
N VAL A 18 27.38 10.74 -6.13
CA VAL A 18 28.70 11.19 -6.60
C VAL A 18 28.68 11.72 -8.04
N SER A 19 27.96 12.81 -8.21
CA SER A 19 28.37 13.98 -8.99
C SER A 19 27.28 15.03 -8.83
N THR A 20 27.64 16.13 -8.16
CA THR A 20 27.17 17.49 -8.44
C THR A 20 25.73 17.63 -8.96
N THR A 21 24.75 17.83 -8.07
CA THR A 21 23.71 18.87 -8.17
C THR A 21 22.64 18.71 -7.09
N ILE A 22 22.29 19.84 -6.48
CA ILE A 22 21.31 20.04 -5.43
C ILE A 22 19.93 19.54 -5.89
N THR A 23 19.34 18.59 -5.18
CA THR A 23 17.93 18.18 -5.36
C THR A 23 17.11 18.65 -4.16
N SER A 24 16.03 19.38 -4.46
CA SER A 24 15.21 20.16 -3.53
C SER A 24 14.68 19.37 -2.34
N CYS A 25 14.71 19.97 -1.14
CA CYS A 25 14.32 19.42 0.17
C CYS A 25 12.84 18.99 0.33
N LYS A 26 12.05 18.90 -0.75
CA LYS A 26 10.60 18.66 -0.66
C LYS A 26 10.21 17.20 -0.35
N ASP A 27 11.04 16.22 -0.71
CA ASP A 27 10.71 14.81 -0.49
C ASP A 27 10.88 14.34 0.97
N TYR A 28 11.80 14.93 1.75
CA TYR A 28 12.10 14.47 3.12
C TYR A 28 11.02 14.85 4.16
N ASP A 29 10.34 15.98 3.98
CA ASP A 29 9.30 16.45 4.91
C ASP A 29 8.02 15.61 4.84
N ASP A 30 7.64 15.17 3.64
CA ASP A 30 6.46 14.32 3.42
C ASP A 30 6.67 12.90 4.00
N ASP A 31 7.90 12.39 3.95
CA ASP A 31 8.28 11.10 4.53
C ASP A 31 8.23 11.10 6.07
N VAL A 32 8.74 12.15 6.72
CA VAL A 32 8.72 12.29 8.20
C VAL A 32 7.30 12.48 8.72
N LYS A 33 6.46 13.25 8.02
CA LYS A 33 5.05 13.45 8.39
C LYS A 33 4.23 12.17 8.27
N ASN A 34 4.45 11.41 7.20
CA ASN A 34 3.78 10.14 6.97
C ASN A 34 4.20 9.08 8.02
N LEU A 35 5.46 9.09 8.46
CA LEU A 35 5.95 8.24 9.55
C LEU A 35 5.30 8.60 10.90
N GLN A 36 5.14 9.89 11.21
CA GLN A 36 4.49 10.36 12.43
C GLN A 36 3.00 10.00 12.47
N GLU A 37 2.28 10.16 11.36
CA GLU A 37 0.86 9.77 11.23
C GLU A 37 0.65 8.24 11.34
N GLN A 38 1.64 7.43 10.93
CA GLN A 38 1.61 5.98 11.08
C GLN A 38 1.91 5.53 12.52
N ILE A 39 2.83 6.20 13.22
CA ILE A 39 3.11 5.98 14.65
C ILE A 39 1.88 6.33 15.51
N ASP A 40 1.19 7.43 15.18
CA ASP A 40 -0.03 7.86 15.88
C ASP A 40 -1.19 6.87 15.66
N LYS A 41 -1.26 6.23 14.49
CA LYS A 41 -2.20 5.13 14.20
C LYS A 41 -1.89 3.84 14.96
N ILE A 42 -0.61 3.51 15.15
CA ILE A 42 -0.17 2.37 15.97
C ILE A 42 -0.55 2.61 17.44
N ASN A 43 -0.40 3.84 17.94
CA ASN A 43 -0.77 4.22 19.32
C ASN A 43 -2.30 4.25 19.57
N THR A 44 -3.13 4.27 18.53
CA THR A 44 -4.61 4.39 18.65
C THR A 44 -5.37 3.09 18.36
N SER A 45 -4.69 2.01 17.95
CA SER A 45 -5.31 0.75 17.51
C SER A 45 -5.00 -0.40 18.49
N ASN A 46 -5.91 -0.70 19.42
CA ASN A 46 -5.78 -1.86 20.33
C ASN A 46 -6.69 -3.02 19.86
N PRO A 47 -6.24 -4.30 19.81
CA PRO A 47 -4.89 -4.82 20.04
C PRO A 47 -4.19 -5.35 18.77
N VAL A 48 -2.89 -5.07 18.66
CA VAL A 48 -1.94 -5.67 17.72
C VAL A 48 -1.48 -7.03 18.28
N SER A 49 -1.31 -8.06 17.44
CA SER A 49 -0.98 -9.41 17.92
C SER A 49 0.48 -9.55 18.34
N ILE A 50 0.75 -10.45 19.30
CA ILE A 50 2.09 -10.70 19.87
C ILE A 50 3.09 -11.24 18.82
N GLU A 51 2.62 -12.00 17.82
CA GLU A 51 3.44 -12.48 16.70
C GLU A 51 3.86 -11.36 15.73
N ASP A 52 2.96 -10.39 15.50
CA ASP A 52 3.26 -9.23 14.66
C ASP A 52 4.34 -8.35 15.31
N MET A 53 4.27 -8.19 16.63
CA MET A 53 5.29 -7.48 17.41
C MET A 53 6.65 -8.20 17.38
N LYS A 54 6.68 -9.54 17.51
CA LYS A 54 7.91 -10.34 17.40
C LYS A 54 8.58 -10.19 16.03
N THR A 55 7.78 -10.20 14.96
CA THR A 55 8.27 -10.07 13.59
C THR A 55 8.83 -8.67 13.32
N ALA A 56 8.18 -7.63 13.84
CA ALA A 56 8.63 -6.24 13.71
C ALA A 56 9.96 -5.99 14.46
N ILE A 57 10.11 -6.55 15.67
CA ILE A 57 11.36 -6.43 16.45
C ILE A 57 12.52 -7.16 15.76
N ALA A 58 12.29 -8.39 15.26
CA ALA A 58 13.32 -9.14 14.54
C ALA A 58 13.79 -8.45 13.26
N ALA A 59 12.86 -7.80 12.54
CA ALA A 59 13.18 -6.99 11.36
C ALA A 59 14.02 -5.75 11.73
N ALA A 60 13.61 -5.00 12.76
CA ALA A 60 14.34 -3.83 13.23
C ALA A 60 15.75 -4.17 13.72
N LYS A 61 15.94 -5.30 14.44
CA LYS A 61 17.28 -5.77 14.84
C LYS A 61 18.18 -6.14 13.66
N THR A 62 17.61 -6.76 12.63
CA THR A 62 18.37 -7.15 11.42
C THR A 62 18.86 -5.91 10.66
N GLU A 63 18.02 -4.89 10.58
CA GLU A 63 18.33 -3.63 9.90
C GLU A 63 19.35 -2.79 10.69
N LEU A 64 19.18 -2.70 12.01
CA LEU A 64 20.14 -2.03 12.90
C LEU A 64 21.50 -2.76 12.94
N ALA A 65 21.51 -4.09 12.93
CA ALA A 65 22.75 -4.88 12.84
C ALA A 65 23.48 -4.68 11.52
N THR A 66 22.74 -4.55 10.41
CA THR A 66 23.31 -4.28 9.07
C THR A 66 23.96 -2.90 9.02
N GLU A 67 23.34 -1.90 9.65
CA GLU A 67 23.88 -0.53 9.69
C GLU A 67 25.07 -0.41 10.67
N ILE A 68 25.04 -1.12 11.80
CA ILE A 68 26.19 -1.25 12.71
C ILE A 68 27.36 -1.95 12.01
N ASP A 69 27.12 -3.01 11.23
CA ASP A 69 28.17 -3.72 10.48
C ASP A 69 28.78 -2.86 9.37
N LYS A 70 27.96 -2.09 8.62
CA LYS A 70 28.45 -1.09 7.66
C LYS A 70 29.32 -0.02 8.31
N LEU A 71 28.85 0.57 9.41
CA LEU A 71 29.59 1.60 10.15
C LEU A 71 30.87 1.03 10.80
N SER A 72 30.85 -0.22 11.28
CA SER A 72 32.02 -0.89 11.85
C SER A 72 33.09 -1.19 10.79
N LYS A 73 32.69 -1.68 9.61
CA LYS A 73 33.61 -1.93 8.48
C LYS A 73 34.20 -0.64 7.89
N ALA A 74 33.46 0.47 7.94
CA ALA A 74 33.97 1.78 7.58
C ALA A 74 35.05 2.30 8.57
N LEU A 75 35.02 1.82 9.82
CA LEU A 75 36.00 2.14 10.87
C LEU A 75 37.30 1.31 10.77
N GLU A 76 37.24 0.03 10.38
CA GLU A 76 38.42 -0.86 10.31
C GLU A 76 39.50 -0.37 9.31
N ASN A 77 39.11 0.32 8.23
CA ASN A 77 40.06 0.92 7.27
C ASN A 77 40.70 2.21 7.78
N LYS A 78 40.15 2.86 8.83
CA LYS A 78 40.66 4.14 9.34
C LYS A 78 41.89 4.01 10.24
N ASP A 79 42.03 2.95 11.04
CA ASP A 79 43.16 2.82 11.99
C ASP A 79 44.53 2.70 11.27
N ALA A 80 44.56 1.99 10.13
CA ALA A 80 45.74 1.91 9.28
C ALA A 80 46.07 3.25 8.60
N SER A 81 45.04 4.00 8.15
CA SER A 81 45.19 5.31 7.53
C SER A 81 45.57 6.41 8.54
N ILE A 82 45.08 6.33 9.78
CA ILE A 82 45.49 7.21 10.90
C ILE A 82 46.97 7.00 11.20
N LYS A 83 47.43 5.75 11.38
CA LYS A 83 48.85 5.44 11.65
C LYS A 83 49.78 5.88 10.51
N ALA A 84 49.33 5.76 9.26
CA ALA A 84 50.09 6.25 8.10
C ALA A 84 50.18 7.78 8.08
N LEU A 85 49.07 8.48 8.31
CA LEU A 85 49.02 9.95 8.38
C LEU A 85 49.81 10.50 9.57
N GLU A 86 49.77 9.85 10.74
CA GLU A 86 50.58 10.23 11.91
C GLU A 86 52.09 10.13 11.62
N ALA A 87 52.51 9.09 10.87
CA ALA A 87 53.90 8.92 10.45
C ALA A 87 54.33 9.99 9.43
N GLU A 88 53.46 10.32 8.46
CA GLU A 88 53.71 11.40 7.48
C GLU A 88 53.77 12.79 8.15
N ILE A 89 52.89 13.07 9.12
CA ILE A 89 52.91 14.31 9.91
C ILE A 89 54.19 14.41 10.75
N ALA A 90 54.65 13.30 11.34
CA ALA A 90 55.89 13.27 12.11
C ALA A 90 57.13 13.55 11.23
N ASP A 91 57.17 12.98 10.03
CA ASP A 91 58.21 13.23 9.03
C ASP A 91 58.19 14.68 8.52
N LEU A 92 57.00 15.23 8.22
CA LEU A 92 56.81 16.63 7.82
C LEU A 92 57.22 17.61 8.94
N LYS A 93 56.93 17.31 10.22
CA LYS A 93 57.41 18.11 11.35
C LYS A 93 58.94 18.11 11.45
N ALA A 94 59.57 16.96 11.24
CA ALA A 94 61.03 16.86 11.26
C ALA A 94 61.68 17.64 10.11
N LYS A 95 61.11 17.55 8.90
CA LYS A 95 61.55 18.32 7.72
C LYS A 95 61.34 19.82 7.89
N LEU A 96 60.20 20.24 8.46
CA LEU A 96 59.92 21.65 8.75
C LEU A 96 60.92 22.22 9.77
N ALA A 97 61.29 21.46 10.80
CA ALA A 97 62.30 21.86 11.77
C ALA A 97 63.71 21.97 11.15
N ALA A 98 64.05 21.10 10.19
CA ALA A 98 65.33 21.15 9.46
C ALA A 98 65.40 22.29 8.42
N ALA A 99 64.26 22.81 7.97
CA ALA A 99 64.17 23.91 7.00
C ALA A 99 64.31 25.32 7.62
N GLN A 100 64.69 25.42 8.91
CA GLN A 100 64.90 26.70 9.59
C GLN A 100 66.05 27.51 8.93
N GLY A 101 65.67 28.44 8.06
CA GLY A 101 66.58 29.32 7.31
C GLY A 101 66.12 29.61 5.87
N ASP A 102 65.21 28.81 5.32
CA ASP A 102 64.58 29.02 4.00
C ASP A 102 63.07 29.22 4.16
N ALA A 103 62.64 30.48 4.07
CA ALA A 103 61.25 30.87 4.29
C ALA A 103 60.27 30.25 3.30
N THR A 104 60.71 29.95 2.07
CA THR A 104 59.85 29.37 1.03
C THR A 104 59.63 27.89 1.28
N ALA A 105 60.72 27.14 1.58
CA ALA A 105 60.63 25.72 1.91
C ALA A 105 59.88 25.47 3.23
N ALA A 106 60.06 26.34 4.22
CA ALA A 106 59.33 26.27 5.49
C ALA A 106 57.83 26.57 5.31
N LYS A 107 57.45 27.53 4.46
CA LYS A 107 56.03 27.84 4.15
C LYS A 107 55.33 26.67 3.44
N GLU A 108 56.00 26.04 2.47
CA GLU A 108 55.46 24.87 1.76
C GLU A 108 55.28 23.67 2.69
N LEU A 109 56.30 23.34 3.50
CA LEU A 109 56.23 22.24 4.47
C LEU A 109 55.20 22.50 5.59
N ALA A 110 55.03 23.75 6.02
CA ALA A 110 54.00 24.12 6.99
C ALA A 110 52.58 24.01 6.42
N THR A 111 52.39 24.34 5.14
CA THR A 111 51.11 24.18 4.43
C THR A 111 50.75 22.71 4.27
N GLN A 112 51.71 21.88 3.85
CA GLN A 112 51.51 20.43 3.75
C GLN A 112 51.26 19.79 5.13
N LEU A 113 51.98 20.24 6.16
CA LEU A 113 51.78 19.78 7.53
C LEU A 113 50.37 20.14 8.04
N SER A 114 49.91 21.37 7.82
CA SER A 114 48.57 21.81 8.23
C SER A 114 47.46 21.04 7.50
N SER A 115 47.62 20.83 6.18
CA SER A 115 46.70 20.01 5.39
C SER A 115 46.63 18.56 5.90
N LYS A 116 47.78 17.92 6.17
CA LYS A 116 47.82 16.55 6.72
C LYS A 116 47.30 16.47 8.16
N GLN A 117 47.53 17.48 9.00
CA GLN A 117 46.95 17.57 10.34
C GLN A 117 45.42 17.73 10.30
N ASN A 118 44.88 18.46 9.32
CA ASN A 118 43.44 18.58 9.09
C ASN A 118 42.85 17.26 8.53
N GLU A 119 43.56 16.54 7.65
CA GLU A 119 43.16 15.19 7.24
C GLU A 119 43.11 14.23 8.44
N LEU A 120 44.14 14.22 9.30
CA LEU A 120 44.17 13.39 10.52
C LEU A 120 43.01 13.75 11.47
N LYS A 121 42.75 15.04 11.69
CA LYS A 121 41.64 15.52 12.52
C LYS A 121 40.28 15.11 11.96
N THR A 122 40.07 15.27 10.64
CA THR A 122 38.86 14.82 9.93
C THR A 122 38.69 13.29 9.99
N LEU A 123 39.79 12.55 9.99
CA LEU A 123 39.77 11.09 10.06
C LEU A 123 39.45 10.58 11.48
N VAL A 124 39.97 11.26 12.52
CA VAL A 124 39.74 11.00 13.96
C VAL A 124 38.32 11.41 14.41
N ASP A 125 37.76 12.49 13.85
CA ASP A 125 36.47 13.05 14.28
C ASP A 125 35.23 12.30 13.73
N ALA A 126 35.38 11.13 13.08
CA ALA A 126 34.22 10.34 12.65
C ALA A 126 33.71 9.33 13.70
N ASN A 127 32.55 9.68 14.26
CA ASN A 127 31.44 8.79 14.68
C ASN A 127 31.65 7.75 15.80
N ASP A 128 32.41 8.07 16.85
CA ASP A 128 32.55 7.18 18.01
C ASP A 128 31.34 7.23 18.97
N ALA A 129 30.73 8.42 19.15
CA ALA A 129 29.60 8.64 20.05
C ALA A 129 28.26 8.10 19.50
N THR A 130 28.00 8.30 18.20
CA THR A 130 26.78 7.79 17.54
C THR A 130 26.82 6.27 17.41
N LEU A 131 27.99 5.69 17.13
CA LEU A 131 28.15 4.24 17.11
C LEU A 131 27.94 3.64 18.52
N LYS A 132 28.46 4.30 19.56
CA LYS A 132 28.22 3.91 20.96
C LYS A 132 26.74 4.01 21.34
N ALA A 133 26.04 5.08 20.95
CA ALA A 133 24.61 5.25 21.21
C ALA A 133 23.73 4.28 20.39
N LEU A 134 24.08 3.98 19.13
CA LEU A 134 23.41 2.95 18.32
C LEU A 134 23.65 1.56 18.90
N LYS A 135 24.86 1.28 19.41
CA LYS A 135 25.20 0.01 20.04
C LYS A 135 24.51 -0.15 21.39
N GLU A 136 24.45 0.90 22.21
CA GLU A 136 23.66 0.92 23.45
C GLU A 136 22.16 0.74 23.18
N SER A 137 21.64 1.29 22.06
CA SER A 137 20.25 1.11 21.65
C SER A 137 19.98 -0.31 21.11
N TYR A 138 20.92 -0.87 20.35
CA TYR A 138 20.90 -2.27 19.90
C TYR A 138 20.95 -3.26 21.07
N ASP A 139 21.78 -2.96 22.08
CA ASP A 139 21.93 -3.79 23.29
C ASP A 139 20.67 -3.72 24.15
N LYS A 140 20.04 -2.54 24.29
CA LYS A 140 18.72 -2.38 24.95
C LYS A 140 17.61 -3.15 24.23
N LEU A 141 17.54 -3.08 22.90
CA LEU A 141 16.60 -3.87 22.10
C LEU A 141 16.85 -5.37 22.24
N THR A 142 18.11 -5.79 22.39
CA THR A 142 18.47 -7.19 22.63
C THR A 142 18.05 -7.65 24.02
N GLY A 143 18.20 -6.83 25.05
CA GLY A 143 17.68 -7.09 26.40
C GLY A 143 16.15 -7.22 26.40
N ALA A 144 15.45 -6.25 25.80
CA ALA A 144 14.00 -6.25 25.71
C ALA A 144 13.44 -7.47 24.95
N GLU A 145 14.10 -7.90 23.87
CA GLU A 145 13.74 -9.15 23.18
C GLU A 145 13.91 -10.38 24.08
N GLY A 146 14.99 -10.43 24.87
CA GLY A 146 15.23 -11.49 25.85
C GLY A 146 14.18 -11.54 26.96
N ASP A 147 13.78 -10.38 27.47
CA ASP A 147 12.76 -10.25 28.50
C ASP A 147 11.37 -10.64 27.98
N ILE A 148 11.03 -10.20 26.76
CA ILE A 148 9.81 -10.62 26.06
C ILE A 148 9.82 -12.13 25.83
N GLN A 149 10.94 -12.71 25.39
CA GLN A 149 11.03 -14.16 25.16
C GLN A 149 10.93 -14.95 26.48
N THR A 150 11.47 -14.41 27.59
CA THR A 150 11.33 -14.98 28.94
C THR A 150 9.88 -14.93 29.42
N LEU A 151 9.18 -13.82 29.22
CA LEU A 151 7.75 -13.68 29.49
C LEU A 151 6.90 -14.61 28.62
N LEU A 152 7.21 -14.76 27.33
CA LEU A 152 6.52 -15.69 26.43
C LEU A 152 6.73 -17.15 26.84
N ASN A 153 7.95 -17.53 27.19
CA ASN A 153 8.25 -18.86 27.69
C ASN A 153 7.52 -19.12 29.01
N PHE A 154 7.43 -18.12 29.90
CA PHE A 154 6.66 -18.21 31.13
C PHE A 154 5.16 -18.40 30.87
N VAL A 155 4.56 -17.62 29.95
CA VAL A 155 3.15 -17.77 29.56
C VAL A 155 2.90 -19.15 28.96
N ALA A 156 3.77 -19.63 28.06
CA ALA A 156 3.64 -20.95 27.45
C ALA A 156 3.82 -22.10 28.47
N ASP A 157 4.78 -21.98 29.39
CA ASP A 157 5.01 -22.96 30.46
C ASP A 157 3.81 -23.01 31.42
N TYR A 158 3.28 -21.85 31.81
CA TYR A 158 2.06 -21.76 32.61
C TYR A 158 0.83 -22.28 31.85
N GLU A 159 0.68 -21.98 30.55
CA GLU A 159 -0.42 -22.49 29.74
C GLU A 159 -0.43 -24.02 29.65
N ASN A 160 0.75 -24.63 29.52
CA ASN A 160 0.89 -26.08 29.41
C ASN A 160 0.79 -26.80 30.76
N ASN A 161 1.41 -26.24 31.82
CA ASN A 161 1.55 -26.92 33.11
C ASN A 161 0.57 -26.42 34.19
N LYS A 162 -0.08 -25.27 33.96
CA LYS A 162 -1.02 -24.60 34.89
C LYS A 162 -0.43 -24.32 36.28
N VAL A 163 0.90 -24.31 36.42
CA VAL A 163 1.63 -24.09 37.67
C VAL A 163 2.79 -23.12 37.43
N ILE A 164 2.95 -22.13 38.30
CA ILE A 164 4.11 -21.21 38.28
C ILE A 164 5.33 -21.95 38.84
N SER A 165 6.34 -22.18 38.00
CA SER A 165 7.56 -22.89 38.40
C SER A 165 8.33 -22.14 39.50
N ALA A 166 9.05 -22.88 40.37
CA ALA A 166 9.84 -22.28 41.45
C ALA A 166 10.93 -21.33 40.91
N ALA A 167 11.48 -21.63 39.74
CA ALA A 167 12.46 -20.78 39.05
C ALA A 167 11.86 -19.42 38.64
N ALA A 168 10.62 -19.40 38.13
CA ALA A 168 9.93 -18.16 37.78
C ALA A 168 9.60 -17.28 38.99
N LYS A 169 9.44 -17.85 40.19
CA LYS A 169 9.20 -17.09 41.43
C LYS A 169 10.45 -16.38 41.96
N THR A 170 11.63 -16.84 41.55
CA THR A 170 12.93 -16.32 41.97
C THR A 170 13.61 -15.49 40.88
N ASP A 171 13.03 -15.43 39.69
CA ASP A 171 13.50 -14.63 38.57
C ASP A 171 13.20 -13.14 38.82
N GLU A 172 14.19 -12.27 38.62
CA GLU A 172 14.13 -10.86 39.02
C GLU A 172 13.06 -10.07 38.24
N LEU A 173 12.80 -10.44 36.99
CA LEU A 173 11.81 -9.79 36.11
C LEU A 173 10.41 -10.37 36.35
N LEU A 174 10.30 -11.69 36.53
CA LEU A 174 9.03 -12.37 36.76
C LEU A 174 8.53 -12.20 38.20
N SER A 175 9.39 -12.10 39.20
CA SER A 175 9.01 -11.94 40.61
C SER A 175 8.35 -10.58 40.92
N ALA A 176 8.73 -9.52 40.20
CA ALA A 176 8.07 -8.21 40.26
C ALA A 176 6.62 -8.25 39.70
N PHE A 177 6.38 -9.16 38.76
CA PHE A 177 5.09 -9.39 38.10
C PHE A 177 4.22 -10.40 38.88
N ILE A 178 4.85 -11.39 39.51
CA ILE A 178 4.25 -12.40 40.38
C ILE A 178 4.18 -11.84 41.81
N ASN A 179 3.27 -10.91 42.05
CA ASN A 179 3.01 -10.46 43.43
C ASN A 179 2.33 -11.62 44.19
N SER A 180 3.00 -12.15 45.21
CA SER A 180 2.67 -13.43 45.88
C SER A 180 1.23 -13.53 46.42
N THR A 181 0.56 -12.39 46.61
CA THR A 181 -0.81 -12.29 47.13
C THR A 181 -1.91 -12.66 46.10
N ILE A 182 -1.60 -12.65 44.80
CA ILE A 182 -2.57 -12.94 43.72
C ILE A 182 -2.61 -14.44 43.40
N ALA A 183 -1.50 -15.17 43.61
CA ALA A 183 -1.39 -16.60 43.33
C ALA A 183 -2.27 -17.50 44.21
N GLU A 184 -2.69 -17.03 45.40
CA GLU A 184 -3.59 -17.76 46.29
C GLU A 184 -5.09 -17.49 46.03
N LYS A 185 -5.45 -16.52 45.18
CA LYS A 185 -6.84 -16.04 45.06
C LYS A 185 -7.57 -16.31 43.74
N LEU A 186 -6.93 -16.83 42.71
CA LEU A 186 -7.53 -16.92 41.38
C LEU A 186 -7.46 -18.32 40.79
N ASP A 187 -8.59 -19.03 40.85
CA ASP A 187 -8.89 -20.26 40.09
C ASP A 187 -9.02 -19.94 38.58
N GLY A 188 -7.88 -19.63 37.94
CA GLY A 188 -7.63 -19.97 36.54
C GLY A 188 -8.38 -19.22 35.42
N LYS A 189 -9.09 -18.09 35.66
CA LYS A 189 -9.75 -17.34 34.55
C LYS A 189 -9.40 -15.85 34.35
N ASP A 190 -8.79 -15.16 35.31
CA ASP A 190 -8.48 -13.71 35.16
C ASP A 190 -6.98 -13.37 35.02
N LEU A 191 -6.09 -14.37 35.10
CA LEU A 191 -4.63 -14.11 35.04
C LEU A 191 -4.16 -13.70 33.65
N VAL A 192 -4.66 -14.30 32.56
CA VAL A 192 -4.17 -14.01 31.19
C VAL A 192 -4.51 -12.58 30.75
N GLU A 193 -5.71 -12.09 31.10
CA GLU A 193 -6.13 -10.72 30.79
C GLU A 193 -5.37 -9.69 31.63
N TYR A 194 -5.12 -10.00 32.91
CA TYR A 194 -4.28 -9.17 33.79
C TYR A 194 -2.82 -9.13 33.33
N ILE A 195 -2.26 -10.27 32.92
CA ILE A 195 -0.91 -10.40 32.36
C ILE A 195 -0.81 -9.64 31.03
N ASN A 196 -1.77 -9.81 30.12
CA ASN A 196 -1.79 -9.10 28.84
C ASN A 196 -1.91 -7.58 29.03
N ASN A 197 -2.72 -7.11 29.98
CA ASN A 197 -2.84 -5.68 30.29
C ASN A 197 -1.57 -5.12 30.93
N ALA A 198 -0.95 -5.84 31.86
CA ALA A 198 0.28 -5.41 32.52
C ALA A 198 1.48 -5.40 31.55
N VAL A 199 1.58 -6.40 30.66
CA VAL A 199 2.57 -6.44 29.57
C VAL A 199 2.32 -5.31 28.56
N SER A 200 1.08 -5.08 28.14
CA SER A 200 0.74 -3.97 27.23
C SER A 200 1.05 -2.60 27.83
N THR A 201 0.84 -2.44 29.14
CA THR A 201 1.14 -1.20 29.87
C THR A 201 2.65 -0.96 30.00
N ALA A 202 3.43 -2.01 30.26
CA ALA A 202 4.90 -1.92 30.31
C ALA A 202 5.48 -1.57 28.93
N ILE A 203 4.99 -2.19 27.86
CA ILE A 203 5.38 -1.90 26.47
C ILE A 203 5.02 -0.47 26.08
N ALA A 204 3.83 0.02 26.44
CA ALA A 204 3.42 1.40 26.18
C ALA A 204 4.29 2.42 26.93
N THR A 205 4.74 2.07 28.14
CA THR A 205 5.64 2.91 28.95
C THR A 205 7.03 3.01 28.32
N GLU A 206 7.58 1.89 27.83
CA GLU A 206 8.86 1.86 27.11
C GLU A 206 8.78 2.58 25.75
N LEU A 207 7.70 2.41 24.98
CA LEU A 207 7.46 3.18 23.75
C LEU A 207 7.37 4.68 24.02
N THR A 208 6.76 5.08 25.14
CA THR A 208 6.70 6.49 25.56
C THR A 208 8.09 7.01 25.94
N SER A 209 8.92 6.19 26.60
CA SER A 209 10.31 6.52 26.93
C SER A 209 11.17 6.70 25.68
N VAL A 210 11.04 5.80 24.70
CA VAL A 210 11.67 5.89 23.37
C VAL A 210 11.19 7.13 22.62
N ASN A 211 9.89 7.41 22.62
CA ASN A 211 9.34 8.60 21.98
C ASN A 211 9.82 9.89 22.67
N ASN A 212 9.99 9.89 24.00
CA ASN A 212 10.57 10.99 24.74
C ASN A 212 12.07 11.16 24.46
N ALA A 213 12.81 10.07 24.26
CA ALA A 213 14.22 10.11 23.85
C ALA A 213 14.38 10.61 22.41
N ILE A 214 13.52 10.18 21.49
CA ILE A 214 13.43 10.70 20.12
C ILE A 214 13.06 12.19 20.15
N THR A 215 12.04 12.58 20.92
CA THR A 215 11.61 13.97 21.11
C THR A 215 12.71 14.83 21.76
N ALA A 216 13.53 14.27 22.65
CA ALA A 216 14.67 14.97 23.25
C ALA A 216 15.82 15.17 22.25
N ILE A 217 15.94 14.27 21.26
CA ILE A 217 16.89 14.37 20.14
C ILE A 217 16.37 15.32 19.04
N THR A 218 15.06 15.34 18.77
CA THR A 218 14.45 16.06 17.64
C THR A 218 13.76 17.39 18.01
N GLY A 219 13.46 17.61 19.30
CA GLY A 219 12.74 18.78 19.80
C GLY A 219 11.25 18.76 19.45
N LYS A 220 10.38 19.02 20.43
CA LYS A 220 8.91 18.86 20.38
C LYS A 220 8.14 19.78 19.41
N ASP A 221 8.81 20.57 18.57
CA ASP A 221 8.19 21.50 17.59
C ASP A 221 9.19 22.00 16.52
N GLY A 222 9.63 21.10 15.63
CA GLY A 222 10.34 21.50 14.40
C GLY A 222 11.72 22.13 14.64
N ALA A 223 12.49 21.66 15.63
CA ALA A 223 13.81 22.21 15.93
C ALA A 223 14.83 21.90 14.80
N LEU A 224 14.79 20.70 14.22
CA LEU A 224 15.69 20.35 13.11
C LEU A 224 15.40 21.18 11.85
N THR A 225 14.13 21.34 11.48
CA THR A 225 13.71 22.18 10.34
C THR A 225 13.95 23.67 10.59
N LYS A 226 13.83 24.17 11.83
CA LYS A 226 14.21 25.56 12.18
C LYS A 226 15.73 25.77 12.22
N ILE A 227 16.50 24.79 12.69
CA ILE A 227 17.97 24.83 12.64
C ILE A 227 18.45 24.73 11.19
N GLN A 228 17.81 23.88 10.38
CA GLN A 228 18.10 23.73 8.95
C GLN A 228 17.72 25.00 8.20
N ASP A 229 16.55 25.59 8.41
CA ASP A 229 16.14 26.86 7.80
C ASP A 229 17.08 28.02 8.23
N LYS A 230 17.53 28.05 9.49
CA LYS A 230 18.50 29.05 9.97
C LYS A 230 19.91 28.81 9.44
N LEU A 231 20.35 27.56 9.32
CA LEU A 231 21.64 27.19 8.73
C LEU A 231 21.64 27.51 7.23
N THR A 232 20.56 27.18 6.52
CA THR A 232 20.34 27.56 5.12
C THR A 232 20.36 29.07 4.97
N LYS A 233 19.68 29.84 5.84
CA LYS A 233 19.76 31.32 5.80
C LYS A 233 21.14 31.88 6.11
N ALA A 234 21.91 31.25 7.00
CA ALA A 234 23.28 31.67 7.30
C ALA A 234 24.27 31.34 6.16
N LEU A 235 24.11 30.16 5.53
CA LEU A 235 24.97 29.69 4.45
C LEU A 235 24.64 30.35 3.11
N ASP A 236 23.36 30.33 2.72
CA ASP A 236 22.86 30.73 1.42
C ASP A 236 22.33 32.18 1.41
N GLY A 237 21.97 32.72 2.58
CA GLY A 237 21.41 34.06 2.72
C GLY A 237 19.88 34.09 2.72
N ASP A 238 19.33 35.29 2.88
CA ASP A 238 17.90 35.55 2.74
C ASP A 238 17.64 36.86 1.97
N ALA A 239 16.36 37.26 1.87
CA ALA A 239 15.97 38.48 1.15
C ALA A 239 16.53 39.78 1.77
N THR A 240 17.05 39.71 2.99
CA THR A 240 17.53 40.85 3.78
C THR A 240 19.05 40.87 3.97
N ASN A 241 19.75 39.73 3.88
CA ASN A 241 21.21 39.62 4.03
C ASN A 241 21.81 38.56 3.09
N LYS A 242 23.03 38.80 2.56
CA LYS A 242 23.81 37.75 1.86
C LYS A 242 24.14 36.59 2.82
N GLY A 243 24.42 35.39 2.30
CA GLY A 243 24.92 34.24 3.08
C GLY A 243 26.45 34.18 3.17
N ILE A 244 26.99 33.26 3.97
CA ILE A 244 28.45 33.03 4.10
C ILE A 244 29.06 32.58 2.76
N LEU A 245 28.37 31.72 2.00
CA LEU A 245 28.86 31.21 0.72
C LEU A 245 29.02 32.33 -0.31
N ALA A 246 28.02 33.18 -0.45
CA ALA A 246 28.09 34.34 -1.35
C ALA A 246 29.21 35.33 -0.99
N ARG A 247 29.60 35.42 0.29
CA ARG A 247 30.72 36.29 0.73
C ARG A 247 32.09 35.67 0.48
N LEU A 248 32.19 34.35 0.61
CA LEU A 248 33.40 33.61 0.22
C LEU A 248 33.63 33.73 -1.28
N ASP A 249 32.57 33.59 -2.09
CA ASP A 249 32.62 33.81 -3.54
C ASP A 249 33.03 35.26 -3.86
N ASP A 250 32.46 36.26 -3.18
CA ASP A 250 32.85 37.66 -3.37
C ASP A 250 34.35 37.89 -3.03
N LEU A 251 34.86 37.27 -1.96
CA LEU A 251 36.28 37.36 -1.56
C LEU A 251 37.21 36.70 -2.59
N GLU A 252 36.82 35.55 -3.14
CA GLU A 252 37.58 34.84 -4.18
C GLU A 252 37.61 35.65 -5.49
N ASP A 253 36.46 36.18 -5.91
CA ASP A 253 36.37 37.08 -7.06
C ASP A 253 37.23 38.34 -6.90
N ILE A 254 37.26 38.92 -5.69
CA ILE A 254 38.10 40.08 -5.36
C ILE A 254 39.58 39.69 -5.46
N GLN A 255 39.95 38.52 -4.92
CA GLN A 255 41.31 37.98 -4.99
C GLN A 255 41.77 37.81 -6.45
N ASP A 256 40.92 37.20 -7.29
CA ASP A 256 41.19 36.95 -8.70
C ASP A 256 41.28 38.24 -9.53
N ALA A 257 40.43 39.23 -9.24
CA ALA A 257 40.48 40.53 -9.89
C ALA A 257 41.79 41.27 -9.55
N ILE A 258 42.22 41.23 -8.29
CA ILE A 258 43.50 41.81 -7.85
C ILE A 258 44.66 41.08 -8.51
N ASN A 259 44.68 39.74 -8.50
CA ASN A 259 45.73 38.95 -9.12
C ASN A 259 45.83 39.23 -10.64
N SER A 260 44.70 39.27 -11.35
CA SER A 260 44.64 39.60 -12.78
C SER A 260 45.13 41.02 -13.09
N PHE A 261 44.84 41.98 -12.20
CA PHE A 261 45.32 43.35 -12.34
C PHE A 261 46.85 43.44 -12.13
N LEU A 262 47.37 42.73 -11.13
CA LEU A 262 48.81 42.66 -10.84
C LEU A 262 49.60 41.98 -11.97
N GLU A 263 49.04 40.96 -12.63
CA GLU A 263 49.64 40.33 -13.81
C GLU A 263 49.79 41.30 -14.99
N LYS A 264 48.80 42.18 -15.20
CA LYS A 264 48.81 43.18 -16.29
C LYS A 264 49.66 44.41 -16.00
N ASN A 265 49.96 44.69 -14.73
CA ASN A 265 50.73 45.86 -14.28
C ASN A 265 51.89 45.49 -13.33
N PRO A 266 52.90 44.73 -13.79
CA PRO A 266 53.96 44.21 -12.93
C PRO A 266 54.83 45.32 -12.33
N GLY A 267 54.98 45.31 -11.00
CA GLY A 267 55.99 46.10 -10.26
C GLY A 267 55.56 47.48 -9.72
N GLN A 268 54.29 47.89 -9.86
CA GLN A 268 53.85 49.23 -9.44
C GLN A 268 53.22 49.35 -8.04
N TYR A 269 52.94 48.25 -7.33
CA TYR A 269 52.11 48.33 -6.12
C TYR A 269 52.54 47.34 -5.01
N ALA A 270 53.33 47.81 -4.05
CA ALA A 270 53.78 47.02 -2.88
C ALA A 270 52.67 46.81 -1.83
N ASP A 271 51.60 47.61 -1.87
CA ASP A 271 50.56 47.66 -0.84
C ASP A 271 49.48 46.56 -0.99
N PHE A 272 49.34 45.92 -2.16
CA PHE A 272 48.33 44.87 -2.38
C PHE A 272 48.64 43.52 -1.71
N ALA A 273 49.89 43.26 -1.34
CA ALA A 273 50.24 42.04 -0.60
C ALA A 273 49.57 42.01 0.79
N ALA A 274 49.40 43.18 1.43
CA ALA A 274 48.68 43.30 2.68
C ALA A 274 47.17 43.06 2.49
N VAL A 275 46.60 43.58 1.40
CA VAL A 275 45.19 43.40 1.02
C VAL A 275 44.87 41.93 0.70
N LEU A 276 45.74 41.24 -0.05
CA LEU A 276 45.59 39.81 -0.34
C LEU A 276 45.66 38.96 0.94
N ASN A 277 46.53 39.30 1.88
CA ASN A 277 46.61 38.64 3.18
C ASN A 277 45.38 38.91 4.07
N GLN A 278 44.80 40.12 3.98
CA GLN A 278 43.53 40.44 4.63
C GLN A 278 42.38 39.64 4.03
N ILE A 279 42.33 39.47 2.71
CA ILE A 279 41.37 38.61 2.01
C ILE A 279 41.49 37.16 2.49
N GLU A 280 42.70 36.60 2.53
CA GLU A 280 42.94 35.23 3.03
C GLU A 280 42.52 35.07 4.50
N THR A 281 42.79 36.09 5.34
CA THR A 281 42.39 36.10 6.75
C THR A 281 40.86 36.13 6.90
N LEU A 282 40.18 36.99 6.14
CA LEU A 282 38.72 37.06 6.13
C LEU A 282 38.09 35.77 5.60
N ARG A 283 38.68 35.16 4.57
CA ARG A 283 38.22 33.87 4.02
C ARG A 283 38.31 32.78 5.08
N SER A 284 39.45 32.68 5.77
CA SER A 284 39.63 31.77 6.91
C SER A 284 38.63 32.04 8.05
N ASN A 285 38.34 33.30 8.37
CA ASN A 285 37.36 33.66 9.39
C ASN A 285 35.94 33.20 9.00
N TYR A 286 35.51 33.36 7.75
CA TYR A 286 34.23 32.83 7.27
C TYR A 286 34.22 31.30 7.18
N GLU A 287 35.30 30.66 6.74
CA GLU A 287 35.45 29.19 6.67
C GLU A 287 35.38 28.52 8.05
N THR A 288 35.89 29.18 9.11
CA THR A 288 35.80 28.65 10.48
C THR A 288 34.39 28.72 11.08
N MET A 289 33.51 29.57 10.55
CA MET A 289 32.09 29.64 10.96
C MET A 289 31.27 28.40 10.56
N PHE A 290 31.81 27.51 9.72
CA PHE A 290 31.18 26.25 9.32
C PHE A 290 31.29 25.14 10.38
N THR A 291 31.89 25.41 11.54
CA THR A 291 32.05 24.42 12.62
C THR A 291 31.01 24.58 13.74
N PRO A 292 30.07 23.63 13.94
CA PRO A 292 29.13 23.69 15.04
C PRO A 292 29.77 23.17 16.33
N SER A 293 30.47 24.05 17.05
CA SER A 293 30.98 23.75 18.38
C SER A 293 29.92 24.08 19.44
N ASN A 294 29.00 23.14 19.73
CA ASN A 294 28.04 23.11 20.86
C ASN A 294 26.57 23.41 20.47
N LEU A 295 25.80 22.36 20.15
CA LEU A 295 24.34 22.43 19.98
C LEU A 295 23.62 22.63 21.33
N LYS A 296 23.48 23.88 21.77
CA LYS A 296 22.36 24.36 22.60
C LYS A 296 22.15 25.86 22.32
N SER A 297 21.08 26.47 22.85
CA SER A 297 20.47 27.76 22.45
C SER A 297 21.34 29.03 22.37
N GLU A 298 22.67 28.95 22.45
CA GLU A 298 23.62 30.05 22.27
C GLU A 298 24.13 30.19 20.81
N VAL A 299 23.82 29.24 19.92
CA VAL A 299 24.28 29.21 18.51
C VAL A 299 23.75 30.40 17.69
N GLU A 300 22.53 30.86 17.95
CA GLU A 300 21.88 31.93 17.16
C GLU A 300 22.52 33.31 17.41
N ASP A 301 22.79 33.66 18.66
CA ASP A 301 23.41 34.95 18.99
C ASP A 301 24.90 34.96 18.63
N ALA A 302 25.60 33.83 18.79
CA ALA A 302 27.02 33.72 18.48
C ALA A 302 27.31 33.82 16.97
N ILE A 303 26.52 33.15 16.11
CA ILE A 303 26.67 33.24 14.65
C ILE A 303 26.31 34.65 14.18
N ASN A 304 25.20 35.23 14.66
CA ASN A 304 24.77 36.56 14.25
C ASN A 304 25.77 37.66 14.68
N GLU A 305 26.37 37.55 15.87
CA GLU A 305 27.34 38.54 16.36
C GLU A 305 28.71 38.41 15.67
N ALA A 306 29.15 37.18 15.39
CA ALA A 306 30.36 36.92 14.61
C ALA A 306 30.23 37.37 13.15
N MET A 307 29.06 37.15 12.53
CA MET A 307 28.75 37.63 11.18
C MET A 307 28.76 39.15 11.09
N LYS A 308 28.13 39.87 12.02
CA LYS A 308 28.18 41.36 12.03
C LYS A 308 29.59 41.91 12.12
N THR A 309 30.44 41.30 12.96
CA THR A 309 31.83 41.74 13.14
C THR A 309 32.64 41.50 11.87
N THR A 310 32.43 40.35 11.23
CA THR A 310 33.17 39.96 10.02
C THR A 310 32.67 40.74 8.79
N ASP A 311 31.37 41.05 8.73
CA ASP A 311 30.77 41.94 7.72
C ASP A 311 31.34 43.35 7.78
N PHE A 312 31.48 43.91 8.98
CA PHE A 312 32.12 45.22 9.16
C PHE A 312 33.57 45.23 8.63
N THR A 313 34.33 44.15 8.86
CA THR A 313 35.71 44.04 8.33
C THR A 313 35.74 43.82 6.81
N PHE A 314 34.73 43.15 6.24
CA PHE A 314 34.59 42.99 4.79
C PHE A 314 34.26 44.32 4.11
N GLU A 315 33.35 45.12 4.67
CA GLU A 315 33.03 46.46 4.16
C GLU A 315 34.24 47.40 4.19
N GLN A 316 35.05 47.33 5.25
CA GLN A 316 36.33 48.06 5.31
C GLN A 316 37.31 47.59 4.22
N LEU A 317 37.49 46.29 4.04
CA LEU A 317 38.34 45.73 2.97
C LEU A 317 37.91 46.21 1.58
N VAL A 318 36.61 46.18 1.26
CA VAL A 318 36.09 46.67 -0.02
C VAL A 318 36.35 48.17 -0.20
N GLY A 319 36.24 48.95 0.89
CA GLY A 319 36.58 50.37 0.91
C GLY A 319 38.08 50.64 0.66
N ASP A 320 38.94 49.83 1.28
CA ASP A 320 40.39 49.93 1.14
C ASP A 320 40.84 49.55 -0.29
N VAL A 321 40.28 48.49 -0.88
CA VAL A 321 40.58 48.11 -2.28
C VAL A 321 40.21 49.22 -3.26
N LYS A 322 39.05 49.87 -3.07
CA LYS A 322 38.63 51.02 -3.90
C LYS A 322 39.56 52.22 -3.76
N GLN A 323 40.07 52.50 -2.56
CA GLN A 323 41.02 53.61 -2.33
C GLN A 323 42.39 53.38 -3.00
N HIS A 324 42.77 52.13 -3.24
CA HIS A 324 44.02 51.77 -3.93
C HIS A 324 43.91 51.70 -5.47
N GLY A 325 42.78 52.14 -6.05
CA GLY A 325 42.63 52.35 -7.50
C GLY A 325 42.16 51.13 -8.30
N ILE A 326 41.73 50.05 -7.64
CA ILE A 326 41.09 48.89 -8.30
C ILE A 326 39.58 49.00 -8.06
N ASP A 327 38.85 49.40 -9.09
CA ASP A 327 37.38 49.30 -9.09
C ASP A 327 36.96 47.92 -9.62
N ILE A 328 36.76 46.99 -8.70
CA ILE A 328 36.41 45.59 -8.98
C ILE A 328 35.08 45.49 -9.75
N GLU A 329 34.14 46.39 -9.49
CA GLU A 329 32.86 46.44 -10.22
C GLU A 329 33.09 46.84 -11.69
N ALA A 330 34.04 47.73 -11.96
CA ALA A 330 34.39 48.12 -13.32
C ALA A 330 35.08 46.97 -14.11
N ILE A 331 35.90 46.15 -13.44
CA ILE A 331 36.61 45.01 -14.05
C ILE A 331 35.66 43.84 -14.34
N LYS A 332 34.72 43.50 -13.44
CA LYS A 332 33.70 42.46 -13.65
C LYS A 332 32.70 42.82 -14.76
N ALA A 333 32.47 44.11 -15.01
CA ALA A 333 31.55 44.63 -16.02
C ALA A 333 32.17 44.83 -17.42
N MET A 334 33.34 44.24 -17.69
CA MET A 334 34.13 44.44 -18.91
C MET A 334 34.11 43.20 -19.81
N VAL A 335 33.99 43.39 -21.13
CA VAL A 335 33.97 42.30 -22.11
C VAL A 335 35.37 41.69 -22.26
N GLN A 336 35.47 40.39 -22.04
CA GLN A 336 36.72 39.62 -22.12
C GLN A 336 36.78 38.67 -23.33
N SER A 337 35.63 38.26 -23.86
CA SER A 337 35.54 37.44 -25.06
C SER A 337 34.19 37.63 -25.77
N VAL A 338 34.21 37.52 -27.10
CA VAL A 338 33.03 37.56 -27.96
C VAL A 338 33.13 36.47 -29.01
N VAL A 339 32.14 35.56 -29.08
CA VAL A 339 32.14 34.41 -30.00
C VAL A 339 30.81 34.32 -30.74
N TYR A 340 30.85 34.09 -32.05
CA TYR A 340 29.64 33.90 -32.86
C TYR A 340 28.95 32.57 -32.52
N VAL A 341 27.63 32.61 -32.37
CA VAL A 341 26.78 31.45 -32.06
C VAL A 341 25.99 31.07 -33.33
N PRO A 342 26.32 29.95 -34.00
CA PRO A 342 25.63 29.54 -35.21
C PRO A 342 24.22 29.02 -34.92
N LYS A 343 23.24 29.42 -35.75
CA LYS A 343 21.84 28.95 -35.67
C LYS A 343 21.59 27.63 -36.38
N ASN A 344 22.53 27.15 -37.19
CA ASN A 344 22.43 25.91 -37.93
C ASN A 344 23.77 25.15 -37.95
N THR A 345 23.71 23.85 -38.26
CA THR A 345 24.88 22.95 -38.28
C THR A 345 25.91 23.34 -39.35
N ALA A 346 25.49 24.06 -40.40
CA ALA A 346 26.39 24.52 -41.45
C ALA A 346 27.19 25.78 -41.05
N GLY A 347 26.79 26.48 -40.00
CA GLY A 347 27.42 27.72 -39.52
C GLY A 347 27.29 28.90 -40.49
N THR A 348 26.37 28.84 -41.45
CA THR A 348 26.18 29.85 -42.51
C THR A 348 24.88 30.62 -42.32
N GLU A 349 24.91 31.93 -42.53
CA GLU A 349 23.71 32.77 -42.56
C GLU A 349 23.31 33.11 -44.01
N GLU A 350 22.02 33.36 -44.28
CA GLU A 350 21.51 33.63 -45.63
C GLU A 350 20.69 34.93 -45.70
N PHE A 351 20.96 35.73 -46.72
CA PHE A 351 20.30 37.00 -47.00
C PHE A 351 19.50 36.89 -48.31
N THR A 352 18.17 36.86 -48.22
CA THR A 352 17.27 36.65 -49.36
C THR A 352 16.63 37.96 -49.80
N THR A 353 16.67 38.25 -51.11
CA THR A 353 15.85 39.32 -51.71
C THR A 353 14.64 38.72 -52.40
N LEU A 354 13.43 39.14 -51.99
CA LEU A 354 12.17 38.70 -52.57
C LEU A 354 11.61 39.73 -53.57
N TYR A 355 11.37 39.25 -54.78
CA TYR A 355 10.72 39.99 -55.86
C TYR A 355 9.28 39.49 -56.06
N ALA A 356 8.34 40.41 -56.25
CA ALA A 356 6.98 40.08 -56.67
C ALA A 356 6.40 41.13 -57.61
N LYS A 357 5.37 40.73 -58.36
CA LYS A 357 4.53 41.66 -59.12
C LYS A 357 3.56 42.34 -58.16
N LYS A 358 3.22 43.61 -58.45
CA LYS A 358 2.27 44.38 -57.63
C LYS A 358 0.85 43.79 -57.66
N ASN A 359 0.44 43.22 -58.77
CA ASN A 359 -0.79 42.42 -58.94
C ASN A 359 -0.59 41.47 -60.13
N SER A 360 -1.51 40.53 -60.35
CA SER A 360 -1.39 39.53 -61.43
C SER A 360 -1.36 40.12 -62.84
N SER A 361 -1.75 41.40 -63.01
CA SER A 361 -1.72 42.12 -64.28
C SER A 361 -0.43 42.95 -64.49
N ALA A 362 0.45 43.06 -63.49
CA ALA A 362 1.67 43.84 -63.60
C ALA A 362 2.75 43.15 -64.46
N THR A 363 3.47 43.92 -65.27
CA THR A 363 4.48 43.40 -66.21
C THR A 363 5.90 43.35 -65.62
N SER A 364 6.16 44.06 -64.53
CA SER A 364 7.47 44.16 -63.86
C SER A 364 7.43 43.63 -62.43
N TYR A 365 8.54 43.03 -61.99
CA TYR A 365 8.76 42.69 -60.59
C TYR A 365 9.39 43.87 -59.86
N SER A 366 8.94 44.10 -58.63
CA SER A 366 9.58 45.00 -57.66
C SER A 366 10.09 44.18 -56.48
N ILE A 367 11.13 44.69 -55.82
CA ILE A 367 11.54 44.17 -54.53
C ILE A 367 10.41 44.47 -53.55
N ILE A 368 9.83 43.43 -52.97
CA ILE A 368 8.76 43.57 -51.97
C ILE A 368 9.27 43.31 -50.55
N SER A 369 10.39 42.62 -50.43
CA SER A 369 11.10 42.43 -49.17
C SER A 369 12.55 42.05 -49.44
N ARG A 370 13.45 42.52 -48.60
CA ARG A 370 14.77 41.93 -48.40
C ARG A 370 14.75 41.27 -47.02
N SER A 371 15.67 40.35 -46.75
CA SER A 371 15.96 39.98 -45.37
C SER A 371 16.40 41.23 -44.60
N GLU A 372 15.46 42.01 -44.05
CA GLU A 372 15.77 43.25 -43.35
C GLU A 372 16.41 42.97 -41.98
N ASP A 373 16.23 41.75 -41.47
CA ASP A 373 16.54 41.37 -40.09
C ASP A 373 17.39 40.09 -40.00
N LEU A 374 18.53 40.04 -40.69
CA LEU A 374 19.51 38.99 -40.35
C LEU A 374 20.02 39.30 -38.94
N THR A 375 19.50 38.57 -37.96
CA THR A 375 19.97 38.65 -36.58
C THR A 375 21.06 37.63 -36.36
N VAL A 376 22.24 38.09 -35.96
CA VAL A 376 23.36 37.23 -35.57
C VAL A 376 23.51 37.26 -34.06
N THR A 377 23.80 36.11 -33.47
CA THR A 377 23.92 35.98 -32.02
C THR A 377 25.39 35.79 -31.65
N PHE A 378 25.85 36.50 -30.62
CA PHE A 378 27.17 36.36 -30.05
C PHE A 378 27.07 36.03 -28.58
N ARG A 379 28.03 35.24 -28.08
CA ARG A 379 28.24 35.01 -26.66
C ARG A 379 29.32 35.95 -26.14
N VAL A 380 29.02 36.63 -25.06
CA VAL A 380 29.87 37.58 -24.34
C VAL A 380 30.25 36.98 -23.00
N SER A 381 31.54 37.03 -22.66
CA SER A 381 32.04 36.60 -21.34
C SER A 381 32.76 37.74 -20.63
N PRO A 382 32.53 37.93 -19.31
CA PRO A 382 31.48 37.30 -18.50
C PRO A 382 30.07 37.81 -18.87
N ALA A 383 29.03 37.05 -18.52
CA ALA A 383 27.65 37.33 -18.95
C ALA A 383 27.13 38.73 -18.57
N LYS A 384 27.53 39.24 -17.40
CA LYS A 384 27.19 40.59 -16.91
C LYS A 384 27.71 41.72 -17.81
N ALA A 385 28.82 41.51 -18.53
CA ALA A 385 29.36 42.51 -19.44
C ALA A 385 28.46 42.79 -20.65
N ALA A 386 27.52 41.88 -20.97
CA ALA A 386 26.57 42.04 -22.07
C ALA A 386 25.67 43.29 -21.91
N LEU A 387 25.37 43.71 -20.66
CA LEU A 387 24.56 44.91 -20.39
C LEU A 387 25.20 46.21 -20.93
N GLY A 388 26.52 46.24 -21.10
CA GLY A 388 27.22 47.38 -21.68
C GLY A 388 26.88 47.63 -23.17
N PHE A 389 26.37 46.62 -23.88
CA PHE A 389 26.01 46.74 -25.30
C PHE A 389 24.70 47.50 -25.51
N GLU A 390 23.75 47.44 -24.57
CA GLU A 390 22.48 48.20 -24.61
C GLU A 390 22.68 49.68 -24.22
N THR A 391 23.70 49.96 -23.41
CA THR A 391 23.94 51.30 -22.85
C THR A 391 24.86 52.18 -23.70
N GLY A 392 25.34 51.68 -24.85
CA GLY A 392 26.24 52.41 -25.74
C GLY A 392 27.68 52.55 -25.22
N LYS A 393 28.07 51.73 -24.21
CA LYS A 393 29.44 51.69 -23.68
C LYS A 393 30.46 51.29 -24.74
N TYR A 394 30.05 50.49 -25.72
CA TYR A 394 30.90 49.94 -26.77
C TYR A 394 30.55 50.50 -28.16
N SER A 395 31.58 50.82 -28.96
CA SER A 395 31.46 51.01 -30.41
C SER A 395 31.53 49.66 -31.12
N LEU A 396 30.56 49.40 -31.99
CA LEU A 396 30.41 48.13 -32.71
C LEU A 396 30.59 48.33 -34.22
N LEU A 397 31.40 47.48 -34.83
CA LEU A 397 31.61 47.45 -36.28
C LEU A 397 31.58 45.99 -36.76
N MET A 398 30.96 45.74 -37.91
CA MET A 398 31.10 44.46 -38.60
C MET A 398 32.16 44.58 -39.67
N ASP A 399 33.26 43.86 -39.49
CA ASP A 399 34.20 43.68 -40.59
C ASP A 399 33.63 42.68 -41.59
N ALA A 400 33.73 43.01 -42.87
CA ALA A 400 33.21 42.20 -43.96
C ALA A 400 34.32 41.92 -44.97
N GLN A 401 34.74 40.65 -45.04
CA GLN A 401 35.78 40.22 -45.96
C GLN A 401 35.19 39.46 -47.14
N LYS A 402 35.52 39.93 -48.34
CA LYS A 402 35.48 39.12 -49.56
C LYS A 402 36.68 38.19 -49.55
N THR A 403 36.60 37.06 -50.24
CA THR A 403 37.68 36.05 -50.34
C THR A 403 39.03 36.58 -50.87
N ARG A 404 39.15 37.86 -51.23
CA ARG A 404 40.40 38.65 -51.25
C ARG A 404 40.11 40.17 -51.30
N SER A 405 40.69 40.92 -50.35
CA SER A 405 40.93 42.38 -50.29
C SER A 405 39.87 43.33 -49.67
N THR A 406 40.38 44.07 -48.67
CA THR A 406 39.97 45.32 -47.97
C THR A 406 38.58 45.43 -47.33
N ASN A 407 38.59 45.71 -46.01
CA ASN A 407 37.47 46.02 -45.13
C ASN A 407 36.56 47.09 -45.76
N THR A 408 35.28 46.76 -45.92
CA THR A 408 34.26 47.73 -46.31
C THR A 408 33.11 47.66 -45.30
N ASN A 409 32.74 48.79 -44.69
CA ASN A 409 31.60 48.88 -43.76
C ASN A 409 30.26 48.79 -44.52
N ILE A 410 30.03 47.68 -45.24
CA ILE A 410 28.86 47.45 -46.10
C ILE A 410 27.65 46.86 -45.35
N PHE A 411 27.90 46.32 -44.15
CA PHE A 411 26.86 45.88 -43.22
C PHE A 411 26.74 46.90 -42.10
N LYS A 412 25.50 47.33 -41.84
CA LYS A 412 25.17 48.20 -40.71
C LYS A 412 24.67 47.34 -39.56
N VAL A 413 25.17 47.65 -38.37
CA VAL A 413 24.76 47.06 -37.10
C VAL A 413 23.54 47.83 -36.58
N GLY A 414 22.45 47.12 -36.32
CA GLY A 414 21.25 47.64 -35.67
C GLY A 414 21.40 47.70 -34.14
N GLU A 415 20.30 48.02 -33.46
CA GLU A 415 20.23 48.05 -32.00
C GLU A 415 20.46 46.64 -31.42
N VAL A 416 21.34 46.54 -30.41
CA VAL A 416 21.69 45.26 -29.78
C VAL A 416 20.66 44.90 -28.73
N THR A 417 20.21 43.64 -28.73
CA THR A 417 19.36 43.08 -27.68
C THR A 417 20.16 42.13 -26.80
N VAL A 418 20.10 42.28 -25.48
CA VAL A 418 20.71 41.34 -24.53
C VAL A 418 19.65 40.36 -24.03
N GLU A 419 19.95 39.07 -24.10
CA GLU A 419 19.09 38.03 -23.55
C GLU A 419 19.19 38.00 -22.02
N LYS A 420 18.04 37.93 -21.34
CA LYS A 420 17.94 37.99 -19.88
C LYS A 420 17.01 36.89 -19.38
N GLU A 421 17.42 36.19 -18.32
CA GLU A 421 16.60 35.25 -17.57
C GLU A 421 16.46 35.76 -16.13
N GLY A 422 15.23 35.90 -15.64
CA GLY A 422 14.98 36.43 -14.30
C GLY A 422 15.43 37.88 -14.04
N GLY A 423 15.76 38.64 -15.10
CA GLY A 423 16.30 40.00 -15.01
C GLY A 423 17.82 40.09 -15.13
N GLU A 424 18.53 38.96 -15.08
CA GLU A 424 20.00 38.88 -15.23
C GLU A 424 20.40 38.52 -16.66
N PRO A 425 21.52 39.07 -17.19
CA PRO A 425 21.97 38.79 -18.55
C PRO A 425 22.54 37.36 -18.67
N THR A 426 22.14 36.63 -19.70
CA THR A 426 22.63 35.26 -19.98
C THR A 426 24.00 35.23 -20.69
N GLY A 427 24.49 36.42 -21.09
CA GLY A 427 25.71 36.57 -21.89
C GLY A 427 25.49 36.37 -23.39
N LEU A 428 24.25 36.19 -23.86
CA LEU A 428 23.93 36.20 -25.29
C LEU A 428 23.45 37.59 -25.73
N ILE A 429 24.03 38.07 -26.82
CA ILE A 429 23.61 39.31 -27.49
C ILE A 429 23.16 38.99 -28.91
N THR A 430 22.10 39.66 -29.35
CA THR A 430 21.57 39.55 -30.71
C THR A 430 21.71 40.87 -31.42
N ILE A 431 22.27 40.82 -32.63
CA ILE A 431 22.59 42.00 -33.43
C ILE A 431 21.89 41.89 -34.79
N PRO A 432 20.97 42.82 -35.12
CA PRO A 432 20.42 42.94 -36.47
C PRO A 432 21.47 43.47 -37.45
N LEU A 433 21.58 42.86 -38.63
CA LEU A 433 22.45 43.29 -39.72
C LEU A 433 21.63 43.68 -40.94
N SER A 434 21.95 44.85 -41.50
CA SER A 434 21.33 45.32 -42.75
C SER A 434 22.36 45.75 -43.78
N THR A 435 22.03 45.61 -45.07
CA THR A 435 22.87 46.04 -46.18
C THR A 435 22.04 46.48 -47.38
N THR A 436 22.47 47.53 -48.07
CA THR A 436 21.79 48.07 -49.27
C THR A 436 22.53 47.79 -50.57
N SER A 437 23.73 47.21 -50.51
CA SER A 437 24.65 47.06 -51.65
C SER A 437 25.34 45.70 -51.73
N ALA A 438 25.11 44.79 -50.78
CA ALA A 438 25.66 43.44 -50.87
C ALA A 438 24.97 42.64 -52.01
N SER A 439 25.78 41.97 -52.83
CA SER A 439 25.33 41.20 -53.99
C SER A 439 26.13 39.89 -54.19
N GLU A 440 27.06 39.59 -53.28
CA GLU A 440 27.98 38.46 -53.32
C GLU A 440 28.10 37.86 -51.90
N ASN A 441 28.67 36.67 -51.74
CA ASN A 441 28.87 36.04 -50.43
C ASN A 441 30.03 36.68 -49.64
N TYR A 442 29.92 36.78 -48.31
CA TYR A 442 30.88 37.42 -47.41
C TYR A 442 31.27 36.56 -46.20
N ALA A 443 32.42 36.85 -45.59
CA ALA A 443 32.75 36.39 -44.23
C ALA A 443 32.75 37.60 -43.28
N LEU A 444 32.02 37.52 -42.17
CA LEU A 444 31.81 38.62 -41.23
C LEU A 444 32.42 38.33 -39.85
N CYS A 445 32.94 39.35 -39.16
CA CYS A 445 33.24 39.28 -37.73
C CYS A 445 32.83 40.57 -37.00
N LEU A 446 32.50 40.44 -35.71
CA LEU A 446 32.16 41.56 -34.85
C LEU A 446 33.43 42.14 -34.23
N MET A 447 33.60 43.46 -34.32
CA MET A 447 34.61 44.23 -33.63
C MET A 447 33.97 45.06 -32.52
N VAL A 448 34.49 44.93 -31.29
CA VAL A 448 33.99 45.61 -30.09
C VAL A 448 35.09 46.47 -29.50
N LYS A 449 34.81 47.77 -29.31
CA LYS A 449 35.76 48.74 -28.74
C LYS A 449 35.11 49.56 -27.64
N ASP A 450 35.76 49.66 -26.47
CA ASP A 450 35.29 50.49 -25.37
C ASP A 450 35.42 52.00 -25.70
N ASN A 451 34.39 52.79 -25.36
CA ASN A 451 34.32 54.23 -25.64
C ASN A 451 34.99 55.10 -24.55
N SER A 452 35.48 54.53 -23.45
CA SER A 452 36.15 55.24 -22.35
C SER A 452 37.63 55.55 -22.62
N LYS A 453 38.21 56.51 -21.87
CA LYS A 453 39.60 57.01 -22.08
C LYS A 453 40.69 56.09 -21.52
N GLU A 454 40.32 55.13 -20.68
CA GLU A 454 41.19 54.09 -20.15
C GLU A 454 40.99 52.86 -21.03
N VAL A 455 41.86 52.66 -22.02
CA VAL A 455 41.66 51.60 -23.02
C VAL A 455 41.86 50.25 -22.35
N LEU A 456 40.76 49.56 -22.06
CA LEU A 456 40.80 48.23 -21.46
C LEU A 456 40.28 47.13 -22.42
N THR A 457 39.28 47.37 -23.29
CA THR A 457 38.73 46.35 -24.23
C THR A 457 38.87 46.74 -25.72
N GLU A 458 39.60 45.92 -26.48
CA GLU A 458 39.55 45.88 -27.96
C GLU A 458 39.57 44.40 -28.41
N ILE A 459 38.41 43.85 -28.79
CA ILE A 459 38.21 42.40 -29.02
C ILE A 459 37.45 42.19 -30.34
N THR A 460 37.79 41.09 -31.03
CA THR A 460 37.10 40.66 -32.26
C THR A 460 36.56 39.24 -32.11
N SER A 461 35.41 38.96 -32.72
CA SER A 461 34.85 37.60 -32.78
C SER A 461 35.54 36.75 -33.84
N ASN A 462 35.23 35.45 -33.86
CA ASN A 462 35.51 34.61 -35.01
C ASN A 462 34.71 35.05 -36.25
N TYR A 463 35.25 34.76 -37.43
CA TYR A 463 34.57 34.99 -38.71
C TYR A 463 33.48 33.93 -38.96
N PHE A 464 32.37 34.34 -39.59
CA PHE A 464 31.30 33.45 -40.04
C PHE A 464 30.79 33.80 -41.46
N PRO A 465 30.40 32.80 -42.27
CA PRO A 465 29.97 33.00 -43.65
C PRO A 465 28.52 33.46 -43.80
N VAL A 466 28.27 34.37 -44.75
CA VAL A 466 26.95 34.88 -45.14
C VAL A 466 26.74 34.73 -46.65
N LEU A 467 25.64 34.09 -47.05
CA LEU A 467 25.23 33.82 -48.43
C LEU A 467 24.15 34.80 -48.91
N MET A 468 24.23 35.26 -50.16
CA MET A 468 23.20 36.14 -50.75
C MET A 468 22.33 35.38 -51.76
N THR A 469 21.01 35.39 -51.60
CA THR A 469 20.05 34.69 -52.49
C THR A 469 18.93 35.59 -53.00
N THR A 470 18.37 35.22 -54.15
CA THR A 470 17.25 35.95 -54.79
C THR A 470 16.10 34.99 -55.05
N LYS A 471 14.87 35.42 -54.74
CA LYS A 471 13.64 34.65 -54.95
C LYS A 471 12.57 35.51 -55.64
N TYR A 472 11.77 34.90 -56.50
CA TYR A 472 10.61 35.49 -57.15
C TYR A 472 9.33 34.78 -56.68
N LEU A 473 8.35 35.52 -56.18
CA LEU A 473 7.04 34.97 -55.81
C LEU A 473 6.21 34.65 -57.07
N SER A 474 5.47 33.53 -57.04
CA SER A 474 4.52 33.15 -58.08
C SER A 474 3.57 34.31 -58.47
N PRO A 475 3.48 34.68 -59.76
CA PRO A 475 2.54 35.69 -60.26
C PRO A 475 1.06 35.39 -60.01
N GLY A 476 0.70 34.11 -59.91
CA GLY A 476 -0.63 33.66 -59.49
C GLY A 476 -0.85 33.69 -57.98
N TYR A 477 0.11 34.19 -57.20
CA TYR A 477 0.09 34.26 -55.73
C TYR A 477 -0.31 32.94 -55.07
N LYS A 478 0.30 31.85 -55.52
CA LYS A 478 0.09 30.51 -54.96
C LYS A 478 0.65 30.44 -53.54
N VAL A 479 -0.21 30.72 -52.57
CA VAL A 479 0.06 30.68 -51.13
C VAL A 479 -0.95 29.75 -50.45
N LYS A 480 -0.51 28.99 -49.46
CA LYS A 480 -1.38 28.17 -48.61
C LYS A 480 -1.01 28.33 -47.14
N TYR A 481 -2.00 28.14 -46.27
CA TYR A 481 -1.79 28.08 -44.83
C TYR A 481 -2.00 26.65 -44.33
N ILE A 482 -1.00 26.13 -43.62
CA ILE A 482 -1.08 24.82 -42.97
C ILE A 482 -1.31 25.08 -41.49
N THR A 483 -2.51 24.78 -40.99
CA THR A 483 -2.79 24.84 -39.55
C THR A 483 -2.15 23.66 -38.82
N GLY A 484 -1.60 23.90 -37.63
CA GLY A 484 -1.19 22.86 -36.70
C GLY A 484 -2.34 22.33 -35.83
N GLU A 485 -3.50 23.02 -35.84
CA GLU A 485 -4.68 22.59 -35.07
C GLU A 485 -5.28 21.34 -35.71
N THR A 486 -5.40 20.26 -34.93
CA THR A 486 -5.98 18.98 -35.37
C THR A 486 -7.39 18.76 -34.85
N ASP A 487 -7.77 19.42 -33.75
CA ASP A 487 -9.10 19.27 -33.17
C ASP A 487 -10.16 20.02 -33.97
N ARG A 488 -11.36 19.44 -34.02
CA ARG A 488 -12.49 19.97 -34.82
C ARG A 488 -13.77 20.09 -34.01
N SER A 489 -13.65 20.07 -32.68
CA SER A 489 -14.79 20.09 -31.76
C SER A 489 -14.71 21.28 -30.80
N ILE A 490 -15.83 21.98 -30.66
CA ILE A 490 -16.06 22.97 -29.59
C ILE A 490 -17.18 22.46 -28.70
N ILE A 491 -16.99 22.49 -27.39
CA ILE A 491 -17.89 21.88 -26.42
C ILE A 491 -18.89 22.93 -25.91
N TYR A 492 -20.19 22.68 -26.10
CA TYR A 492 -21.24 23.66 -25.79
C TYR A 492 -21.40 23.99 -24.29
N ASN A 493 -21.07 23.03 -23.43
CA ASN A 493 -21.17 23.12 -21.97
C ASN A 493 -19.80 23.24 -21.29
N ASP A 494 -18.78 23.72 -22.01
CA ASP A 494 -17.45 24.04 -21.47
C ASP A 494 -16.99 25.40 -22.01
N ASN A 495 -17.12 26.46 -21.19
CA ASN A 495 -16.84 27.83 -21.62
C ASN A 495 -15.35 28.09 -21.91
N LYS A 496 -14.48 27.14 -21.58
CA LYS A 496 -13.05 27.18 -21.90
C LYS A 496 -12.72 26.47 -23.21
N SER A 497 -13.69 25.81 -23.84
CA SER A 497 -13.48 25.11 -25.10
C SER A 497 -13.17 26.10 -26.22
N SER A 498 -11.99 25.96 -26.82
CA SER A 498 -11.53 26.79 -27.93
C SER A 498 -10.57 26.02 -28.82
N LEU A 499 -10.51 26.37 -30.10
CA LEU A 499 -9.54 25.86 -31.08
C LEU A 499 -8.72 27.03 -31.60
N THR A 500 -7.42 26.87 -31.83
CA THR A 500 -6.57 27.98 -32.28
C THR A 500 -5.87 27.61 -33.57
N PHE A 501 -6.41 28.05 -34.70
CA PHE A 501 -5.91 27.66 -36.01
C PHE A 501 -4.53 28.22 -36.35
N SER A 502 -4.08 29.28 -35.67
CA SER A 502 -2.71 29.79 -35.83
C SER A 502 -1.65 28.98 -35.09
N LYS A 503 -2.05 28.09 -34.17
CA LYS A 503 -1.12 27.34 -33.32
C LYS A 503 -0.30 26.38 -34.18
N ASP A 504 1.02 26.51 -34.08
CA ASP A 504 2.00 25.72 -34.85
C ASP A 504 1.76 25.75 -36.37
N GLY A 505 0.98 26.72 -36.84
CA GLY A 505 0.62 26.85 -38.24
C GLY A 505 1.68 27.64 -39.01
N LYS A 506 1.78 27.34 -40.31
CA LYS A 506 2.79 27.94 -41.19
C LYS A 506 2.27 28.26 -42.57
N GLU A 507 2.74 29.37 -43.11
CA GLU A 507 2.58 29.73 -44.51
C GLU A 507 3.52 28.91 -45.39
N GLN A 508 3.04 28.51 -46.55
CA GLN A 508 3.87 28.03 -47.64
C GLN A 508 3.51 28.78 -48.93
N ALA A 509 4.50 29.02 -49.76
CA ALA A 509 4.32 29.69 -51.04
C ALA A 509 5.14 29.01 -52.14
N VAL A 510 4.84 29.33 -53.39
CA VAL A 510 5.63 28.92 -54.55
C VAL A 510 6.62 30.03 -54.91
N PHE A 511 7.92 29.72 -54.82
CA PHE A 511 9.02 30.60 -55.17
C PHE A 511 9.82 30.08 -56.39
N TYR A 512 10.49 31.00 -57.08
CA TYR A 512 11.39 30.71 -58.21
C TYR A 512 12.74 31.43 -58.02
N ASP A 513 13.81 30.88 -58.56
CA ASP A 513 15.17 31.45 -58.44
C ASP A 513 15.51 32.47 -59.53
N ASP A 514 14.76 32.48 -60.63
CA ASP A 514 14.96 33.41 -61.73
C ASP A 514 13.62 33.95 -62.28
N LYS A 515 13.70 35.11 -62.95
CA LYS A 515 12.53 35.81 -63.49
C LYS A 515 11.81 35.03 -64.59
N THR A 516 12.55 34.30 -65.44
CA THR A 516 12.00 33.63 -66.63
C THR A 516 11.12 32.46 -66.22
N THR A 517 11.56 31.67 -65.24
CA THR A 517 10.75 30.57 -64.67
C THR A 517 9.56 31.10 -63.88
N ALA A 518 9.73 32.20 -63.14
CA ALA A 518 8.63 32.85 -62.43
C ALA A 518 7.49 33.31 -63.36
N ASP A 519 7.83 33.91 -64.51
CA ASP A 519 6.84 34.39 -65.48
C ASP A 519 6.04 33.27 -66.16
N ALA A 520 6.60 32.04 -66.26
CA ALA A 520 5.87 30.87 -66.75
C ALA A 520 4.88 30.30 -65.73
N ASP A 521 5.10 30.56 -64.44
CA ASP A 521 4.29 30.15 -63.28
C ASP A 521 3.76 28.69 -63.30
N ALA A 522 4.59 27.74 -63.76
CA ALA A 522 4.17 26.35 -63.94
C ALA A 522 4.28 25.49 -62.67
N SER A 523 5.01 25.94 -61.64
CA SER A 523 5.23 25.15 -60.42
C SER A 523 3.96 25.04 -59.57
N THR A 524 3.74 23.87 -59.00
CA THR A 524 2.71 23.58 -57.99
C THR A 524 3.33 23.17 -56.65
N THR A 525 4.66 23.26 -56.52
CA THR A 525 5.39 22.86 -55.33
C THR A 525 5.43 24.01 -54.34
N TYR A 526 4.73 23.84 -53.23
CA TYR A 526 4.76 24.77 -52.11
C TYR A 526 5.94 24.48 -51.20
N THR A 527 6.67 25.52 -50.83
CA THR A 527 7.79 25.44 -49.89
C THR A 527 7.55 26.37 -48.71
N ASP A 528 8.19 26.07 -47.58
CA ASP A 528 8.16 26.96 -46.40
C ASP A 528 8.74 28.35 -46.76
N ILE A 529 8.21 29.39 -46.11
CA ILE A 529 8.71 30.77 -46.31
C ILE A 529 10.16 30.85 -45.81
N PRO A 530 11.12 31.34 -46.62
CA PRO A 530 12.49 31.55 -46.17
C PRO A 530 12.55 32.40 -44.90
N ALA A 531 13.43 32.04 -43.96
CA ALA A 531 13.46 32.61 -42.60
C ALA A 531 13.62 34.14 -42.57
N GLY A 532 14.32 34.72 -43.55
CA GLY A 532 14.50 36.18 -43.68
C GLY A 532 13.30 36.95 -44.23
N LEU A 533 12.21 36.28 -44.61
CA LEU A 533 11.01 36.91 -45.20
C LEU A 533 9.80 36.87 -44.24
N LYS A 534 10.06 36.72 -42.94
CA LYS A 534 9.02 36.70 -41.89
C LYS A 534 8.30 38.05 -41.83
N GLY A 535 6.97 38.05 -41.70
CA GLY A 535 6.14 39.27 -41.70
C GLY A 535 5.77 39.81 -43.08
N VAL A 536 6.31 39.25 -44.16
CA VAL A 536 5.86 39.54 -45.53
C VAL A 536 4.48 38.94 -45.81
N PHE A 537 4.24 37.73 -45.28
CA PHE A 537 2.98 36.99 -45.40
C PHE A 537 2.24 37.07 -44.07
N ASN A 538 1.08 37.72 -44.07
CA ASN A 538 0.28 37.98 -42.86
C ASN A 538 -1.07 37.28 -42.99
N THR A 539 -1.25 36.18 -42.27
CA THR A 539 -2.47 35.38 -42.32
C THR A 539 -3.49 35.86 -41.28
N THR A 540 -4.75 35.96 -41.70
CA THR A 540 -5.93 36.22 -40.87
C THR A 540 -6.96 35.11 -41.08
N PHE A 541 -7.86 34.92 -40.11
CA PHE A 541 -8.85 33.86 -40.10
C PHE A 541 -10.27 34.42 -40.05
N GLU A 542 -11.19 33.76 -40.74
CA GLU A 542 -12.61 34.12 -40.73
C GLU A 542 -13.53 32.91 -40.69
N LEU A 543 -14.77 33.12 -40.23
CA LEU A 543 -15.81 32.08 -40.21
C LEU A 543 -16.72 32.21 -41.43
N THR A 544 -16.96 31.08 -42.10
CA THR A 544 -17.90 30.95 -43.21
C THR A 544 -18.92 29.84 -42.95
N GLY A 545 -20.03 29.86 -43.71
CA GLY A 545 -21.14 28.92 -43.54
C GLY A 545 -22.35 29.47 -42.79
N ALA A 546 -23.44 28.70 -42.80
CA ALA A 546 -24.77 29.13 -42.33
C ALA A 546 -24.86 29.34 -40.81
N ASN A 547 -24.02 28.66 -40.02
CA ASN A 547 -24.08 28.64 -38.56
C ASN A 547 -23.07 29.57 -37.88
N LYS A 548 -22.40 30.46 -38.63
CA LYS A 548 -21.33 31.33 -38.11
C LYS A 548 -21.72 32.16 -36.89
N GLN A 549 -23.01 32.48 -36.74
CA GLN A 549 -23.56 33.22 -35.60
C GLN A 549 -23.43 32.51 -34.25
N TYR A 550 -23.22 31.19 -34.23
CA TYR A 550 -23.03 30.41 -32.99
C TYR A 550 -21.57 30.35 -32.53
N PHE A 551 -20.65 30.86 -33.34
CA PHE A 551 -19.21 30.83 -33.07
C PHE A 551 -18.65 32.25 -33.07
N ALA A 552 -17.54 32.44 -32.37
CA ALA A 552 -16.72 33.64 -32.46
C ALA A 552 -15.32 33.23 -32.91
N ILE A 553 -14.65 34.10 -33.68
CA ILE A 553 -13.27 33.91 -34.09
C ILE A 553 -12.47 35.18 -33.84
N ASP A 554 -11.29 35.03 -33.26
CA ASP A 554 -10.28 36.08 -33.28
C ASP A 554 -9.55 36.04 -34.64
N ALA A 555 -9.65 37.11 -35.41
CA ALA A 555 -9.16 37.14 -36.79
C ALA A 555 -7.63 37.01 -36.91
N THR A 556 -6.87 37.35 -35.86
CA THR A 556 -5.40 37.34 -35.88
C THR A 556 -4.85 35.97 -35.49
N THR A 557 -5.46 35.35 -34.49
CA THR A 557 -5.01 34.07 -33.91
C THR A 557 -5.79 32.87 -34.46
N GLY A 558 -6.91 33.11 -35.14
CA GLY A 558 -7.81 32.03 -35.55
C GLY A 558 -8.39 31.27 -34.36
N LYS A 559 -8.46 31.92 -33.19
CA LYS A 559 -9.06 31.31 -31.99
C LYS A 559 -10.57 31.26 -32.14
N VAL A 560 -11.11 30.08 -32.36
CA VAL A 560 -12.54 29.81 -32.45
C VAL A 560 -13.08 29.43 -31.08
N THR A 561 -14.16 30.09 -30.65
CA THR A 561 -14.96 29.76 -29.46
C THR A 561 -16.44 29.73 -29.82
N LEU A 562 -17.29 29.34 -28.87
CA LEU A 562 -18.72 29.63 -29.00
C LEU A 562 -18.99 31.12 -28.81
N ALA A 563 -20.01 31.60 -29.51
CA ALA A 563 -20.61 32.88 -29.20
C ALA A 563 -21.29 32.81 -27.82
N GLU A 564 -21.28 33.92 -27.08
CA GLU A 564 -21.84 34.00 -25.73
C GLU A 564 -23.31 33.54 -25.66
N THR A 565 -24.10 33.85 -26.69
CA THR A 565 -25.51 33.45 -26.81
C THR A 565 -25.72 31.98 -27.13
N ALA A 566 -24.69 31.26 -27.60
CA ALA A 566 -24.76 29.85 -28.00
C ALA A 566 -24.28 28.90 -26.89
N PHE A 567 -23.63 29.42 -25.84
CA PHE A 567 -23.19 28.63 -24.69
C PHE A 567 -24.39 27.99 -23.97
N ASP A 568 -24.22 26.77 -23.46
CA ASP A 568 -25.26 25.96 -22.79
C ASP A 568 -26.52 25.58 -23.63
N GLN A 569 -26.53 25.84 -24.94
CA GLN A 569 -27.63 25.44 -25.82
C GLN A 569 -27.41 24.02 -26.41
N VAL A 570 -27.91 23.00 -25.71
CA VAL A 570 -27.84 21.59 -26.16
C VAL A 570 -28.40 21.35 -27.57
N GLY A 571 -29.39 22.12 -28.00
CA GLY A 571 -29.99 22.02 -29.34
C GLY A 571 -29.05 22.37 -30.51
N LEU A 572 -27.87 22.93 -30.21
CA LEU A 572 -26.85 23.28 -31.19
C LEU A 572 -25.80 22.17 -31.39
N VAL A 573 -25.82 21.09 -30.59
CA VAL A 573 -24.91 19.95 -30.76
C VAL A 573 -25.06 19.35 -32.16
N GLY A 574 -23.94 19.17 -32.85
CA GLY A 574 -23.86 18.71 -34.23
C GLY A 574 -23.84 19.82 -35.28
N GLN A 575 -24.09 21.09 -34.92
CA GLN A 575 -23.95 22.21 -35.85
C GLN A 575 -22.47 22.45 -36.18
N THR A 576 -22.20 22.85 -37.43
CA THR A 576 -20.83 23.06 -37.93
C THR A 576 -20.63 24.44 -38.54
N VAL A 577 -19.39 24.95 -38.48
CA VAL A 577 -18.92 26.16 -39.17
C VAL A 577 -17.60 25.86 -39.89
N ASP A 578 -17.31 26.57 -40.98
CA ASP A 578 -16.02 26.47 -41.68
C ASP A 578 -15.12 27.65 -41.30
N VAL A 579 -13.82 27.38 -41.13
CA VAL A 579 -12.78 28.36 -40.86
C VAL A 579 -11.92 28.50 -42.12
N ASP A 580 -11.79 29.73 -42.62
CA ASP A 580 -10.98 30.08 -43.77
C ASP A 580 -9.78 30.94 -43.36
N ALA A 581 -8.69 30.87 -44.15
CA ALA A 581 -7.49 31.68 -43.97
C ALA A 581 -7.28 32.63 -45.16
N LYS A 582 -6.90 33.87 -44.86
CA LYS A 582 -6.58 34.92 -45.83
C LYS A 582 -5.21 35.48 -45.55
N THR A 583 -4.31 35.39 -46.53
CA THR A 583 -2.93 35.86 -46.38
C THR A 583 -2.74 37.15 -47.18
N ALA A 584 -2.44 38.24 -46.47
CA ALA A 584 -2.00 39.50 -47.05
C ALA A 584 -0.49 39.47 -47.29
N ILE A 585 -0.04 39.96 -48.45
CA ILE A 585 1.37 39.99 -48.83
C ILE A 585 1.82 41.44 -48.94
N THR A 586 2.84 41.82 -48.17
CA THR A 586 3.37 43.19 -48.18
C THR A 586 3.86 43.56 -49.60
N GLY A 587 3.43 44.73 -50.09
CA GLY A 587 3.82 45.24 -51.42
C GLY A 587 2.99 44.71 -52.60
N VAL A 588 1.94 43.91 -52.35
CA VAL A 588 0.99 43.40 -53.35
C VAL A 588 -0.40 44.03 -53.13
N ASP A 589 -1.09 44.39 -54.22
CA ASP A 589 -2.45 44.92 -54.19
C ASP A 589 -3.45 43.76 -53.97
N ALA A 590 -4.04 43.73 -52.77
CA ALA A 590 -5.08 42.81 -52.26
C ALA A 590 -4.61 41.48 -51.62
N PRO A 591 -5.29 41.03 -50.52
CA PRO A 591 -5.02 39.76 -49.87
C PRO A 591 -5.50 38.56 -50.71
N VAL A 592 -4.82 37.43 -50.57
CA VAL A 592 -5.12 36.20 -51.32
C VAL A 592 -5.77 35.19 -50.37
N THR A 593 -6.87 34.59 -50.84
CA THR A 593 -7.54 33.52 -50.09
C THR A 593 -6.71 32.26 -50.22
N THR A 594 -6.38 31.63 -49.10
CA THR A 594 -5.50 30.46 -49.06
C THR A 594 -6.30 29.23 -48.62
N SER A 595 -6.14 28.12 -49.33
CA SER A 595 -6.81 26.87 -48.93
C SER A 595 -6.18 26.34 -47.64
N LEU A 596 -6.96 26.17 -46.57
CA LEU A 596 -6.56 25.31 -45.46
C LEU A 596 -6.48 23.87 -45.96
N THR A 597 -5.31 23.27 -45.89
CA THR A 597 -5.05 21.93 -46.44
C THR A 597 -5.79 20.78 -45.74
N THR A 598 -6.46 21.06 -44.61
CA THR A 598 -7.25 20.09 -43.84
C THR A 598 -8.52 20.80 -43.37
N GLY A 599 -9.62 20.58 -44.10
CA GLY A 599 -10.88 21.33 -44.00
C GLY A 599 -11.16 21.94 -42.62
N GLY A 600 -11.28 23.27 -42.57
CA GLY A 600 -11.45 24.07 -41.35
C GLY A 600 -12.80 23.90 -40.67
N LYS A 601 -13.43 22.74 -40.80
CA LYS A 601 -14.78 22.49 -40.29
C LYS A 601 -14.75 22.20 -38.79
N VAL A 602 -15.36 23.09 -38.01
CA VAL A 602 -15.52 22.97 -36.56
C VAL A 602 -16.95 22.54 -36.26
N THR A 603 -17.13 21.61 -35.30
CA THR A 603 -18.41 21.04 -34.89
C THR A 603 -18.69 21.30 -33.42
N ILE A 604 -19.93 21.65 -33.07
CA ILE A 604 -20.36 21.74 -31.67
C ILE A 604 -20.60 20.33 -31.12
N THR A 605 -19.93 19.97 -30.03
CA THR A 605 -20.09 18.70 -29.32
C THR A 605 -20.44 18.92 -27.85
N GLN A 606 -20.59 17.85 -27.09
CA GLN A 606 -20.93 17.89 -25.68
C GLN A 606 -19.92 17.12 -24.83
N LYS A 607 -19.70 17.60 -23.60
CA LYS A 607 -18.92 16.90 -22.58
C LYS A 607 -19.88 16.20 -21.61
N THR A 608 -19.67 14.91 -21.39
CA THR A 608 -20.44 14.10 -20.43
C THR A 608 -19.67 13.91 -19.13
N ASP A 609 -20.34 14.04 -17.98
CA ASP A 609 -19.78 13.84 -16.64
C ASP A 609 -20.33 12.55 -16.02
N ASN A 610 -19.91 11.40 -16.53
CA ASN A 610 -20.33 10.11 -15.98
C ASN A 610 -19.47 9.74 -14.76
N LYS A 611 -20.10 9.33 -13.66
CA LYS A 611 -19.44 8.90 -12.43
C LYS A 611 -19.67 7.42 -12.16
N GLU A 612 -18.69 6.78 -11.56
CA GLU A 612 -18.81 5.42 -11.03
C GLU A 612 -18.49 5.44 -9.53
N ILE A 613 -19.36 4.84 -8.71
CA ILE A 613 -19.23 4.75 -7.26
C ILE A 613 -19.31 3.28 -6.88
N ALA A 614 -18.33 2.79 -6.12
CA ALA A 614 -18.28 1.41 -5.66
C ALA A 614 -18.46 1.31 -4.14
N TYR A 615 -19.24 0.31 -3.72
CA TYR A 615 -19.42 -0.07 -2.32
C TYR A 615 -19.05 -1.53 -2.11
N SER A 616 -18.70 -1.90 -0.87
CA SER A 616 -18.44 -3.29 -0.49
C SER A 616 -19.14 -3.63 0.81
N PHE A 617 -19.83 -4.76 0.84
CA PHE A 617 -20.53 -5.26 2.01
C PHE A 617 -20.19 -6.71 2.24
N GLU A 618 -20.20 -7.12 3.50
CA GLU A 618 -20.05 -8.52 3.89
C GLU A 618 -21.17 -8.92 4.84
N GLY A 619 -21.64 -10.15 4.71
CA GLY A 619 -22.62 -10.75 5.61
C GLY A 619 -22.42 -12.24 5.73
N THR A 620 -22.92 -12.82 6.81
CA THR A 620 -22.97 -14.27 6.97
C THR A 620 -24.20 -14.83 6.26
N TRP A 621 -24.10 -16.08 5.80
CA TRP A 621 -25.20 -16.77 5.16
C TRP A 621 -26.44 -16.85 6.08
N LYS A 622 -27.62 -16.59 5.50
CA LYS A 622 -28.93 -16.66 6.16
C LYS A 622 -29.87 -17.51 5.32
N GLY A 623 -30.31 -18.65 5.83
CA GLY A 623 -31.32 -19.51 5.24
C GLY A 623 -32.74 -18.95 5.36
N ASN A 624 -32.98 -18.14 6.40
CA ASN A 624 -34.24 -17.45 6.64
C ASN A 624 -34.07 -15.92 6.63
N GLY A 625 -35.06 -15.22 6.07
CA GLY A 625 -35.06 -13.76 6.02
C GLY A 625 -34.16 -13.18 4.92
N VAL A 626 -34.47 -11.93 4.56
CA VAL A 626 -33.76 -11.15 3.54
C VAL A 626 -32.74 -10.27 4.22
N GLN A 627 -31.51 -10.20 3.70
CA GLN A 627 -30.51 -9.26 4.21
C GLN A 627 -30.53 -7.98 3.39
N THR A 628 -30.41 -6.83 4.07
CA THR A 628 -30.45 -5.52 3.42
C THR A 628 -29.25 -4.67 3.83
N TYR A 629 -28.58 -4.07 2.85
CA TYR A 629 -27.50 -3.10 3.08
C TYR A 629 -27.93 -1.73 2.59
N THR A 630 -27.79 -0.71 3.42
CA THR A 630 -28.15 0.67 3.04
C THR A 630 -26.93 1.36 2.45
N ILE A 631 -27.10 1.99 1.29
CA ILE A 631 -26.08 2.88 0.74
C ILE A 631 -26.17 4.23 1.44
N ASN A 632 -25.02 4.77 1.82
CA ASN A 632 -24.97 6.11 2.40
C ASN A 632 -25.36 7.14 1.32
N MET A 633 -26.56 7.71 1.47
CA MET A 633 -27.11 8.70 0.53
C MET A 633 -26.23 9.96 0.42
N VAL A 634 -25.62 10.38 1.54
CA VAL A 634 -24.70 11.55 1.58
C VAL A 634 -23.48 11.30 0.73
N ASP A 635 -22.90 10.11 0.87
CA ASP A 635 -21.76 9.69 0.05
C ASP A 635 -22.12 9.64 -1.44
N LEU A 636 -23.34 9.19 -1.74
CA LEU A 636 -23.82 9.03 -3.11
C LEU A 636 -23.98 10.37 -3.85
N TYR A 637 -24.61 11.38 -3.23
CA TYR A 637 -24.73 12.70 -3.85
C TYR A 637 -23.40 13.45 -3.89
N ASN A 638 -22.55 13.32 -2.84
CA ASN A 638 -21.25 13.99 -2.80
C ASN A 638 -20.29 13.43 -3.85
N LYS A 639 -20.13 12.10 -3.92
CA LYS A 639 -19.29 11.44 -4.94
C LYS A 639 -19.91 11.54 -6.34
N GLY A 640 -21.24 11.59 -6.41
CA GLY A 640 -21.98 11.88 -7.63
C GLY A 640 -21.83 13.33 -8.10
N ALA A 641 -21.27 14.22 -7.28
CA ALA A 641 -21.18 15.66 -7.53
C ALA A 641 -22.54 16.27 -7.93
N ILE A 642 -23.57 15.96 -7.15
CA ILE A 642 -24.93 16.49 -7.25
C ILE A 642 -25.36 16.99 -5.86
N THR A 643 -26.17 18.05 -5.79
CA THR A 643 -26.66 18.54 -4.50
C THR A 643 -27.66 17.58 -3.87
N GLU A 644 -27.80 17.60 -2.55
CA GLU A 644 -28.82 16.80 -1.87
C GLU A 644 -30.24 17.10 -2.38
N ALA A 645 -30.54 18.38 -2.60
CA ALA A 645 -31.85 18.83 -3.10
C ALA A 645 -32.14 18.27 -4.49
N ASP A 646 -31.17 18.37 -5.41
CA ASP A 646 -31.32 17.86 -6.78
C ASP A 646 -31.43 16.34 -6.81
N TYR A 647 -30.64 15.63 -5.99
CA TYR A 647 -30.70 14.17 -5.89
C TYR A 647 -32.08 13.69 -5.38
N LYS A 648 -32.62 14.35 -4.35
CA LYS A 648 -33.95 14.04 -3.82
C LYS A 648 -35.07 14.43 -4.79
N ALA A 649 -34.84 15.42 -5.65
CA ALA A 649 -35.79 15.84 -6.68
C ALA A 649 -35.80 14.93 -7.93
N LEU A 650 -34.81 14.04 -8.09
CA LEU A 650 -34.78 13.10 -9.22
C LEU A 650 -36.04 12.22 -9.23
N ALA A 651 -36.67 12.14 -10.40
CA ALA A 651 -37.84 11.30 -10.62
C ALA A 651 -37.50 9.81 -10.45
N ALA A 652 -38.49 9.00 -10.09
CA ALA A 652 -38.31 7.55 -9.93
C ALA A 652 -37.72 6.87 -11.18
N SER A 653 -38.10 7.34 -12.37
CA SER A 653 -37.60 6.84 -13.66
C SER A 653 -36.12 7.14 -13.93
N ALA A 654 -35.48 8.00 -13.13
CA ALA A 654 -34.05 8.26 -13.21
C ALA A 654 -33.20 7.11 -12.64
N PHE A 655 -33.79 6.17 -11.91
CA PHE A 655 -33.10 5.08 -11.23
C PHE A 655 -33.37 3.75 -11.93
N ASP A 656 -32.35 3.23 -12.60
CA ASP A 656 -32.34 1.86 -13.10
C ASP A 656 -31.63 0.95 -12.07
N VAL A 657 -32.41 0.11 -11.40
CA VAL A 657 -31.93 -0.86 -10.40
C VAL A 657 -32.02 -2.32 -10.89
N THR A 658 -32.12 -2.51 -12.20
CA THR A 658 -32.33 -3.84 -12.80
C THR A 658 -31.08 -4.70 -12.90
N GLY A 659 -29.90 -4.13 -12.62
CA GLY A 659 -28.59 -4.81 -12.68
C GLY A 659 -28.39 -5.84 -11.56
N ALA A 660 -29.17 -6.92 -11.58
CA ALA A 660 -29.10 -8.00 -10.61
C ALA A 660 -27.91 -8.95 -10.84
N ASP A 661 -27.35 -9.48 -9.75
CA ASP A 661 -26.42 -10.62 -9.81
C ASP A 661 -26.98 -11.77 -8.95
N ASN A 662 -27.45 -12.83 -9.61
CA ASN A 662 -28.04 -14.02 -8.97
C ASN A 662 -29.12 -13.70 -7.92
N GLY A 663 -29.96 -12.70 -8.22
CA GLY A 663 -31.05 -12.26 -7.33
C GLY A 663 -30.64 -11.25 -6.26
N VAL A 664 -29.35 -10.93 -6.11
CA VAL A 664 -28.92 -9.75 -5.33
C VAL A 664 -29.17 -8.51 -6.17
N THR A 665 -29.96 -7.56 -5.64
CA THR A 665 -30.42 -6.39 -6.41
C THR A 665 -30.34 -5.11 -5.61
N PHE A 666 -30.21 -3.99 -6.30
CA PHE A 666 -30.55 -2.70 -5.70
C PHE A 666 -32.07 -2.54 -5.60
N ALA A 667 -32.51 -1.78 -4.60
CA ALA A 667 -33.88 -1.34 -4.43
C ALA A 667 -33.88 0.15 -4.08
N ARG A 668 -34.83 0.89 -4.67
CA ARG A 668 -35.05 2.30 -4.37
C ARG A 668 -36.14 2.43 -3.33
N GLY A 669 -35.82 3.04 -2.20
CA GLY A 669 -36.74 3.39 -1.13
C GLY A 669 -37.23 4.84 -1.20
N ASN A 670 -37.75 5.33 -0.07
CA ASN A 670 -38.19 6.71 0.10
C ASN A 670 -37.01 7.69 -0.05
N GLU A 671 -37.30 8.90 -0.53
CA GLU A 671 -36.29 9.94 -0.81
C GLU A 671 -35.12 9.46 -1.69
N ASN A 672 -35.37 8.48 -2.56
CA ASN A 672 -34.37 7.86 -3.42
C ASN A 672 -33.21 7.18 -2.64
N ALA A 673 -33.47 6.70 -1.42
CA ALA A 673 -32.51 5.87 -0.69
C ALA A 673 -32.27 4.56 -1.43
N LEU A 674 -31.00 4.23 -1.68
CA LEU A 674 -30.64 2.96 -2.30
C LEU A 674 -30.30 1.94 -1.22
N THR A 675 -30.93 0.78 -1.32
CA THR A 675 -30.57 -0.40 -0.53
C THR A 675 -30.19 -1.54 -1.45
N ILE A 676 -29.39 -2.46 -0.96
CA ILE A 676 -29.11 -3.73 -1.64
C ILE A 676 -29.84 -4.82 -0.89
N THR A 677 -30.50 -5.67 -1.62
CA THR A 677 -31.29 -6.78 -1.11
C THR A 677 -30.60 -8.09 -1.48
N VAL A 678 -30.25 -8.90 -0.49
CA VAL A 678 -29.74 -10.27 -0.65
C VAL A 678 -30.86 -11.23 -0.22
N PRO A 679 -31.41 -12.02 -1.14
CA PRO A 679 -32.46 -13.00 -0.82
C PRO A 679 -32.05 -14.02 0.25
N SER A 680 -33.04 -14.67 0.87
CA SER A 680 -32.79 -15.80 1.76
C SER A 680 -32.15 -16.95 0.99
N ALA A 681 -31.26 -17.70 1.64
CA ALA A 681 -30.55 -18.85 1.07
C ALA A 681 -29.68 -18.53 -0.16
N THR A 682 -29.31 -17.27 -0.40
CA THR A 682 -28.30 -16.90 -1.40
C THR A 682 -27.00 -17.67 -1.17
N LYS A 683 -26.39 -18.21 -2.23
CA LYS A 683 -25.19 -19.05 -2.12
C LYS A 683 -24.00 -18.25 -1.58
N VAL A 684 -23.05 -18.93 -0.94
CA VAL A 684 -21.79 -18.31 -0.50
C VAL A 684 -21.00 -17.85 -1.72
N GLY A 685 -20.54 -16.61 -1.71
CA GLY A 685 -19.88 -15.99 -2.87
C GLY A 685 -19.93 -14.47 -2.83
N THR A 686 -19.33 -13.85 -3.83
CA THR A 686 -19.36 -12.39 -4.02
C THR A 686 -20.24 -12.05 -5.21
N TYR A 687 -21.23 -11.20 -4.97
CA TYR A 687 -22.21 -10.75 -5.96
C TYR A 687 -22.00 -9.27 -6.27
N ASN A 688 -22.17 -8.90 -7.53
CA ASN A 688 -21.86 -7.58 -8.05
C ASN A 688 -23.08 -6.89 -8.68
N PRO A 689 -24.14 -6.58 -7.93
CA PRO A 689 -25.26 -5.81 -8.47
C PRO A 689 -24.81 -4.41 -8.91
N THR A 690 -25.56 -3.84 -9.85
CA THR A 690 -25.35 -2.49 -10.36
C THR A 690 -26.66 -1.70 -10.41
N ALA A 691 -26.57 -0.39 -10.18
CA ALA A 691 -27.65 0.55 -10.43
C ALA A 691 -27.11 1.75 -11.21
N VAL A 692 -27.93 2.34 -12.07
CA VAL A 692 -27.59 3.53 -12.85
C VAL A 692 -28.59 4.63 -12.53
N ILE A 693 -28.06 5.82 -12.24
CA ILE A 693 -28.84 7.00 -11.89
C ILE A 693 -28.60 8.06 -12.97
N THR A 694 -29.63 8.36 -13.75
CA THR A 694 -29.57 9.40 -14.78
C THR A 694 -29.90 10.75 -14.15
N VAL A 695 -28.87 11.58 -13.92
CA VAL A 695 -29.03 12.92 -13.34
C VAL A 695 -29.49 13.91 -14.39
N SER A 696 -28.91 13.83 -15.59
CA SER A 696 -29.29 14.65 -16.75
C SER A 696 -28.91 13.94 -18.06
N SER A 697 -29.18 14.54 -19.21
CA SER A 697 -28.78 14.02 -20.52
C SER A 697 -27.26 13.88 -20.70
N VAL A 698 -26.46 14.56 -19.87
CA VAL A 698 -25.00 14.57 -19.94
C VAL A 698 -24.33 14.00 -18.69
N LYS A 699 -25.10 13.53 -17.69
CA LYS A 699 -24.57 13.04 -16.42
C LYS A 699 -25.33 11.81 -15.93
N THR A 700 -24.60 10.70 -15.78
CA THR A 700 -25.08 9.47 -15.14
C THR A 700 -24.16 9.04 -14.01
N ILE A 701 -24.71 8.49 -12.94
CA ILE A 701 -23.97 7.88 -11.83
C ILE A 701 -24.20 6.37 -11.86
N THR A 702 -23.16 5.59 -12.07
CA THR A 702 -23.19 4.12 -11.96
C THR A 702 -22.77 3.71 -10.55
N VAL A 703 -23.65 3.04 -9.83
CA VAL A 703 -23.42 2.52 -8.48
C VAL A 703 -23.17 1.03 -8.59
N LYS A 704 -21.98 0.58 -8.20
CA LYS A 704 -21.60 -0.83 -8.12
C LYS A 704 -21.48 -1.23 -6.65
N ALA A 705 -21.90 -2.44 -6.32
CA ALA A 705 -21.62 -2.98 -5.00
C ALA A 705 -21.03 -4.39 -5.10
N ALA A 706 -20.05 -4.70 -4.26
CA ALA A 706 -19.55 -6.05 -4.07
C ALA A 706 -20.08 -6.59 -2.73
N VAL A 707 -21.05 -7.50 -2.78
CA VAL A 707 -21.65 -8.11 -1.58
C VAL A 707 -21.13 -9.52 -1.42
N THR A 708 -20.32 -9.75 -0.38
CA THR A 708 -19.76 -11.07 -0.08
C THR A 708 -20.60 -11.77 0.99
N VAL A 709 -21.27 -12.86 0.60
CA VAL A 709 -21.97 -13.77 1.50
C VAL A 709 -20.98 -14.83 1.96
N LYS A 710 -20.63 -14.82 3.26
CA LYS A 710 -19.69 -15.76 3.89
C LYS A 710 -20.42 -16.97 4.45
N SER A 711 -19.76 -18.12 4.42
CA SER A 711 -20.24 -19.31 5.14
C SER A 711 -20.29 -19.04 6.65
N LEU A 712 -21.24 -19.65 7.35
CA LEU A 712 -21.19 -19.71 8.81
C LEU A 712 -19.88 -20.39 9.26
N ALA A 713 -19.32 -19.96 10.39
CA ALA A 713 -18.17 -20.65 10.99
C ALA A 713 -18.46 -22.15 11.18
N ASP A 714 -17.43 -22.99 11.29
CA ASP A 714 -17.67 -24.42 11.53
C ASP A 714 -18.33 -24.62 12.90
N VAL A 715 -19.62 -24.97 12.86
CA VAL A 715 -20.42 -25.27 14.04
C VAL A 715 -20.63 -26.78 14.04
N ALA A 716 -19.88 -27.47 14.90
CA ALA A 716 -19.97 -28.92 15.04
C ALA A 716 -20.67 -29.31 16.33
N LEU A 717 -21.52 -30.34 16.27
CA LEU A 717 -22.02 -30.98 17.49
C LEU A 717 -20.86 -31.76 18.14
N THR A 718 -20.71 -31.62 19.45
CA THR A 718 -19.86 -32.50 20.23
C THR A 718 -20.65 -33.76 20.56
N THR A 719 -20.01 -34.92 20.41
CA THR A 719 -20.60 -36.20 20.81
C THR A 719 -20.05 -36.62 22.16
N VAL A 720 -20.89 -37.20 23.02
CA VAL A 720 -20.40 -37.95 24.18
C VAL A 720 -19.63 -39.21 23.77
N ALA A 721 -18.92 -39.81 24.73
CA ALA A 721 -18.20 -41.06 24.51
C ALA A 721 -19.16 -42.18 24.06
N SER A 722 -18.79 -42.88 22.99
CA SER A 722 -19.61 -43.92 22.36
C SER A 722 -18.83 -45.25 22.31
N PRO A 723 -19.43 -46.40 22.67
CA PRO A 723 -20.84 -46.56 23.05
C PRO A 723 -21.12 -46.06 24.48
N GLN A 724 -22.21 -45.32 24.65
CA GLN A 724 -22.69 -44.86 25.94
C GLN A 724 -23.57 -45.94 26.57
N LYS A 725 -23.27 -46.28 27.83
CA LYS A 725 -24.17 -47.13 28.63
C LYS A 725 -25.41 -46.34 29.01
N VAL A 726 -26.57 -46.93 28.81
CA VAL A 726 -27.83 -46.31 29.19
C VAL A 726 -28.25 -46.84 30.55
N ASP A 727 -28.44 -45.93 31.51
CA ASP A 727 -28.91 -46.24 32.85
C ASP A 727 -30.39 -46.61 32.80
N ALA A 728 -30.65 -47.90 32.59
CA ALA A 728 -31.98 -48.45 32.43
C ALA A 728 -32.53 -48.95 33.77
N GLY A 729 -33.80 -48.64 34.03
CA GLY A 729 -34.46 -49.00 35.28
C GLY A 729 -35.95 -49.23 35.11
N VAL A 730 -36.60 -49.56 36.22
CA VAL A 730 -38.04 -49.70 36.36
C VAL A 730 -38.49 -48.79 37.51
N ASP A 731 -39.68 -48.20 37.39
CA ASP A 731 -40.21 -47.26 38.38
C ASP A 731 -40.59 -47.96 39.72
N ALA A 732 -40.61 -47.20 40.81
CA ALA A 732 -40.65 -47.64 42.20
C ALA A 732 -41.93 -48.43 42.59
N ALA A 733 -41.75 -49.29 43.61
CA ALA A 733 -42.72 -50.14 44.33
C ALA A 733 -43.59 -51.13 43.50
N GLN A 734 -44.05 -50.78 42.30
CA GLN A 734 -44.97 -51.59 41.48
C GLN A 734 -44.63 -51.46 39.99
N ALA A 735 -43.50 -52.04 39.55
CA ALA A 735 -43.05 -51.92 38.16
C ALA A 735 -44.04 -52.53 37.15
N THR A 736 -44.31 -51.79 36.08
CA THR A 736 -45.16 -52.20 34.94
C THR A 736 -44.39 -52.40 33.64
N GLU A 737 -43.28 -51.69 33.45
CA GLU A 737 -42.46 -51.75 32.24
C GLU A 737 -40.99 -51.36 32.52
N ILE A 738 -40.09 -51.74 31.62
CA ILE A 738 -38.76 -51.11 31.53
C ILE A 738 -38.94 -49.82 30.73
N ALA A 739 -38.65 -48.70 31.38
CA ALA A 739 -38.54 -47.40 30.74
C ALA A 739 -37.10 -46.91 30.88
N VAL A 740 -36.48 -46.59 29.76
CA VAL A 740 -35.14 -45.99 29.76
C VAL A 740 -35.26 -44.62 29.12
N GLU A 741 -35.19 -43.58 29.96
CA GLU A 741 -35.13 -42.19 29.53
C GLU A 741 -33.65 -41.82 29.35
N VAL A 742 -33.21 -41.68 28.10
CA VAL A 742 -31.82 -41.27 27.79
C VAL A 742 -31.62 -39.77 28.02
N GLY A 743 -32.71 -39.05 28.32
CA GLY A 743 -32.75 -37.61 28.58
C GLY A 743 -32.92 -36.77 27.31
N ASP A 744 -32.70 -35.47 27.46
CA ASP A 744 -32.68 -34.47 26.38
C ASP A 744 -31.59 -34.81 25.35
N VAL A 745 -31.74 -34.45 24.07
CA VAL A 745 -30.67 -34.59 23.07
C VAL A 745 -29.35 -33.92 23.49
N SER A 746 -29.39 -32.95 24.40
CA SER A 746 -28.19 -32.38 25.03
C SER A 746 -27.38 -33.39 25.86
N THR A 747 -27.97 -34.50 26.31
CA THR A 747 -27.22 -35.58 26.97
C THR A 747 -26.34 -36.36 26.00
N LEU A 748 -26.75 -36.41 24.72
CA LEU A 748 -26.00 -37.06 23.63
C LEU A 748 -25.07 -36.07 22.92
N PHE A 749 -25.51 -34.82 22.81
CA PHE A 749 -24.81 -33.72 22.16
C PHE A 749 -24.71 -32.51 23.11
N PRO A 750 -23.69 -32.46 24.00
CA PRO A 750 -23.62 -31.48 25.10
C PRO A 750 -23.73 -30.02 24.68
N ASN A 751 -23.25 -29.67 23.49
CA ASN A 751 -23.31 -28.31 22.95
C ASN A 751 -24.54 -28.04 22.07
N TYR A 752 -25.56 -28.91 22.07
CA TYR A 752 -26.73 -28.81 21.20
C TYR A 752 -27.41 -27.45 21.25
N SER A 753 -27.63 -26.87 22.43
CA SER A 753 -28.31 -25.58 22.57
C SER A 753 -27.56 -24.45 21.85
N ASP A 754 -26.24 -24.41 21.96
CA ASP A 754 -25.40 -23.41 21.31
C ASP A 754 -25.39 -23.59 19.79
N VAL A 755 -25.32 -24.85 19.33
CA VAL A 755 -25.36 -25.19 17.91
C VAL A 755 -26.73 -24.89 17.32
N TYR A 756 -27.82 -25.21 18.02
CA TYR A 756 -29.19 -24.93 17.61
C TYR A 756 -29.44 -23.42 17.49
N LYS A 757 -29.00 -22.65 18.49
CA LYS A 757 -29.08 -21.19 18.43
C LYS A 757 -28.35 -20.66 17.19
N LYS A 758 -27.09 -21.05 16.99
CA LYS A 758 -26.27 -20.56 15.86
C LYS A 758 -26.79 -21.00 14.49
N VAL A 759 -27.15 -22.27 14.33
CA VAL A 759 -27.51 -22.86 13.03
C VAL A 759 -28.98 -22.60 12.71
N VAL A 760 -29.89 -22.90 13.63
CA VAL A 760 -31.34 -22.86 13.34
C VAL A 760 -31.90 -21.48 13.62
N THR A 761 -31.69 -20.95 14.83
CA THR A 761 -32.30 -19.67 15.23
C THR A 761 -31.67 -18.49 14.49
N ASP A 762 -30.34 -18.40 14.52
CA ASP A 762 -29.61 -17.26 13.98
C ASP A 762 -29.39 -17.38 12.47
N ALA A 763 -29.02 -18.56 11.96
CA ALA A 763 -28.68 -18.74 10.54
C ALA A 763 -29.79 -19.33 9.67
N GLY A 764 -30.86 -19.90 10.23
CA GLY A 764 -31.95 -20.51 9.46
C GLY A 764 -31.60 -21.83 8.76
N GLY A 765 -30.57 -22.55 9.23
CA GLY A 765 -30.29 -23.94 8.88
C GLY A 765 -31.18 -24.92 9.64
N THR A 766 -30.91 -26.23 9.51
CA THR A 766 -31.68 -27.29 10.19
C THR A 766 -30.78 -28.29 10.91
N ILE A 767 -31.32 -28.90 11.97
CA ILE A 767 -30.72 -30.05 12.66
C ILE A 767 -31.79 -31.14 12.68
N GLU A 768 -31.51 -32.25 12.01
CA GLU A 768 -32.42 -33.40 11.90
C GLU A 768 -31.87 -34.57 12.72
N PHE A 769 -32.72 -35.16 13.57
CA PHE A 769 -32.37 -36.34 14.37
C PHE A 769 -33.01 -37.60 13.80
N ALA A 770 -32.27 -38.70 13.84
CA ALA A 770 -32.79 -40.03 13.55
C ALA A 770 -32.20 -41.06 14.53
N ALA A 771 -32.95 -42.14 14.80
CA ALA A 771 -32.47 -43.26 15.60
C ALA A 771 -32.76 -44.59 14.89
N THR A 772 -31.85 -45.56 15.06
CA THR A 772 -32.01 -46.91 14.51
C THR A 772 -32.20 -47.94 15.62
N GLY A 773 -33.21 -48.80 15.51
CA GLY A 773 -33.43 -49.93 16.43
C GLY A 773 -34.92 -50.19 16.70
N THR A 774 -35.28 -51.43 17.02
CA THR A 774 -36.64 -51.81 17.43
C THR A 774 -36.91 -51.34 18.86
N GLY A 775 -38.13 -50.89 19.16
CA GLY A 775 -38.52 -50.43 20.50
C GLY A 775 -38.03 -49.01 20.87
N VAL A 776 -37.72 -48.20 19.85
CA VAL A 776 -37.23 -46.82 19.99
C VAL A 776 -38.29 -45.83 19.52
N ASP A 777 -38.59 -44.82 20.34
CA ASP A 777 -39.44 -43.68 19.96
C ASP A 777 -38.68 -42.35 20.08
N PHE A 778 -38.76 -41.54 19.03
CA PHE A 778 -38.17 -40.20 18.87
C PHE A 778 -39.22 -39.15 18.49
N SER A 779 -40.50 -39.42 18.79
CA SER A 779 -41.65 -38.65 18.29
C SER A 779 -41.90 -37.30 18.99
N GLY A 780 -41.25 -37.02 20.12
CA GLY A 780 -41.64 -35.92 21.01
C GLY A 780 -40.49 -35.05 21.53
N ALA A 781 -39.64 -34.54 20.62
CA ALA A 781 -38.57 -33.55 20.84
C ALA A 781 -38.43 -33.02 22.31
N PRO A 782 -37.35 -33.35 23.05
CA PRO A 782 -36.20 -34.21 22.71
C PRO A 782 -36.10 -35.43 23.62
N LYS A 783 -37.17 -36.21 23.75
CA LYS A 783 -37.16 -37.44 24.58
C LYS A 783 -36.93 -38.69 23.75
N LEU A 784 -35.81 -39.37 24.00
CA LEU A 784 -35.57 -40.72 23.52
C LEU A 784 -36.08 -41.72 24.57
N ILE A 785 -37.06 -42.54 24.18
CA ILE A 785 -37.62 -43.61 25.01
C ILE A 785 -37.23 -44.97 24.41
N ILE A 786 -36.75 -45.85 25.28
CA ILE A 786 -36.41 -47.24 24.97
C ILE A 786 -37.28 -48.15 25.86
N ASN A 787 -37.92 -49.16 25.26
CA ASN A 787 -38.87 -50.06 25.92
C ASN A 787 -38.36 -51.53 26.03
N LYS A 788 -39.21 -52.45 26.48
CA LYS A 788 -38.88 -53.88 26.61
C LYS A 788 -38.43 -54.55 25.31
N ASP A 789 -38.79 -54.02 24.13
CA ASP A 789 -38.43 -54.58 22.81
C ASP A 789 -37.08 -54.05 22.28
N TYR A 790 -36.35 -53.31 23.12
CA TYR A 790 -35.03 -52.78 22.82
C TYR A 790 -34.05 -53.86 22.33
N ALA A 791 -33.38 -53.54 21.21
CA ALA A 791 -32.27 -54.30 20.67
C ALA A 791 -31.00 -53.43 20.64
N ALA A 792 -29.95 -53.88 21.32
CA ALA A 792 -28.64 -53.22 21.28
C ALA A 792 -27.86 -53.64 20.02
N PRO A 793 -27.05 -52.74 19.41
CA PRO A 793 -26.88 -51.32 19.75
C PRO A 793 -27.88 -50.40 19.03
N VAL A 794 -28.34 -49.34 19.70
CA VAL A 794 -29.11 -48.24 19.07
C VAL A 794 -28.16 -47.14 18.63
N LYS A 795 -28.31 -46.62 17.40
CA LYS A 795 -27.53 -45.48 16.90
C LYS A 795 -28.43 -44.28 16.78
N VAL A 796 -28.03 -43.17 17.41
CA VAL A 796 -28.68 -41.88 17.27
C VAL A 796 -27.79 -41.02 16.38
N THR A 797 -28.35 -40.50 15.28
CA THR A 797 -27.67 -39.61 14.35
C THR A 797 -28.28 -38.21 14.40
N ALA A 798 -27.42 -37.20 14.36
CA ALA A 798 -27.79 -35.80 14.18
C ALA A 798 -27.17 -35.28 12.89
N THR A 799 -27.98 -34.75 11.98
CA THR A 799 -27.55 -34.19 10.70
C THR A 799 -27.72 -32.68 10.73
N VAL A 800 -26.62 -31.95 10.67
CA VAL A 800 -26.61 -30.48 10.65
C VAL A 800 -26.51 -30.00 9.21
N LYS A 801 -27.50 -29.21 8.76
CA LYS A 801 -27.56 -28.64 7.41
C LYS A 801 -27.53 -27.11 7.47
N CYS A 802 -26.59 -26.50 6.75
CA CYS A 802 -26.44 -25.04 6.71
C CYS A 802 -25.84 -24.61 5.36
N GLY A 803 -26.66 -24.01 4.48
CA GLY A 803 -26.25 -23.60 3.14
C GLY A 803 -25.77 -24.76 2.27
N GLU A 804 -24.68 -24.55 1.52
CA GLU A 804 -24.05 -25.57 0.66
C GLU A 804 -22.99 -26.42 1.37
N LYS A 805 -22.82 -26.30 2.69
CA LYS A 805 -21.92 -27.20 3.42
C LYS A 805 -22.46 -28.64 3.34
N LYS A 806 -21.55 -29.61 3.16
CA LYS A 806 -21.92 -31.03 3.24
C LYS A 806 -22.58 -31.30 4.59
N ASP A 807 -23.71 -32.02 4.55
CA ASP A 807 -24.41 -32.52 5.72
C ASP A 807 -23.40 -33.13 6.72
N ALA A 808 -23.28 -32.48 7.88
CA ALA A 808 -22.41 -32.97 8.94
C ALA A 808 -23.22 -33.95 9.80
N VAL A 809 -22.80 -35.23 9.78
CA VAL A 809 -23.49 -36.32 10.46
C VAL A 809 -22.70 -36.72 11.71
N TYR A 810 -23.35 -36.62 12.87
CA TYR A 810 -22.81 -36.99 14.17
C TYR A 810 -23.55 -38.23 14.67
N THR A 811 -22.84 -39.21 15.21
CA THR A 811 -23.44 -40.49 15.64
C THR A 811 -23.03 -40.85 17.06
N VAL A 812 -24.00 -41.18 17.91
CA VAL A 812 -23.78 -41.75 19.25
C VAL A 812 -24.40 -43.15 19.29
N THR A 813 -23.65 -44.14 19.77
CA THR A 813 -24.14 -45.51 19.95
C THR A 813 -24.52 -45.74 21.40
N LEU A 814 -25.67 -46.36 21.63
CA LEU A 814 -26.21 -46.67 22.96
C LEU A 814 -26.19 -48.18 23.21
N VAL A 815 -25.77 -48.58 24.40
CA VAL A 815 -25.75 -49.98 24.87
C VAL A 815 -26.42 -50.12 26.24
N PRO A 816 -27.17 -51.21 26.49
CA PRO A 816 -27.90 -51.39 27.73
C PRO A 816 -26.95 -51.69 28.89
N ASP A 817 -27.37 -51.33 30.10
CA ASP A 817 -26.67 -51.72 31.32
C ASP A 817 -26.94 -53.20 31.65
N ALA A 818 -25.87 -53.94 31.96
CA ALA A 818 -25.91 -55.35 32.31
C ALA A 818 -26.69 -55.62 33.62
N LYS A 819 -26.91 -54.60 34.47
CA LYS A 819 -27.68 -54.76 35.71
C LYS A 819 -29.12 -55.26 35.48
N LEU A 820 -29.71 -54.98 34.33
CA LEU A 820 -31.07 -55.45 33.99
C LEU A 820 -31.17 -56.97 33.88
N SER A 821 -30.05 -57.68 33.71
CA SER A 821 -30.02 -59.15 33.75
C SER A 821 -30.37 -59.73 35.13
N GLY A 822 -30.36 -58.90 36.18
CA GLY A 822 -30.61 -59.33 37.55
C GLY A 822 -29.53 -60.27 38.09
N VAL A 823 -29.81 -60.86 39.25
CA VAL A 823 -28.92 -61.78 39.95
C VAL A 823 -29.59 -63.15 40.08
N TRP A 824 -28.94 -64.16 39.53
CA TRP A 824 -29.34 -65.56 39.69
C TRP A 824 -28.66 -66.17 40.91
N THR A 825 -29.43 -66.82 41.78
CA THR A 825 -28.93 -67.59 42.92
C THR A 825 -29.44 -69.02 42.84
N ALA A 826 -28.53 -69.98 42.88
CA ALA A 826 -28.83 -71.41 42.91
C ALA A 826 -28.65 -72.02 44.32
N PRO A 827 -29.23 -73.21 44.61
CA PRO A 827 -29.06 -73.90 45.88
C PRO A 827 -27.59 -74.26 46.14
N THR A 828 -27.17 -74.21 47.40
CA THR A 828 -25.81 -74.62 47.82
C THR A 828 -25.61 -76.13 47.75
N ASN A 829 -26.68 -76.92 47.85
CA ASN A 829 -26.64 -78.37 47.74
C ASN A 829 -26.94 -78.79 46.30
N LEU A 830 -25.89 -78.89 45.50
CA LEU A 830 -25.97 -79.37 44.10
C LEU A 830 -26.19 -80.88 43.99
N THR A 831 -26.38 -81.60 45.11
CA THR A 831 -26.64 -83.05 45.15
C THR A 831 -27.98 -83.31 45.82
N GLN A 832 -28.98 -83.78 45.06
CA GLN A 832 -30.30 -84.18 45.58
C GLN A 832 -30.52 -85.70 45.49
N LYS A 833 -31.59 -86.22 46.09
CA LYS A 833 -31.90 -87.66 46.14
C LYS A 833 -33.29 -87.93 45.58
N ILE A 834 -33.43 -88.95 44.73
CA ILE A 834 -34.74 -89.44 44.23
C ILE A 834 -34.91 -90.90 44.63
N ALA A 835 -36.11 -91.29 45.05
CA ALA A 835 -36.34 -92.66 45.53
C ALA A 835 -36.27 -93.68 44.38
N SER A 836 -35.72 -94.86 44.68
CA SER A 836 -35.60 -96.02 43.79
C SER A 836 -36.94 -96.69 43.43
N ASP A 837 -38.04 -96.26 44.08
CA ASP A 837 -39.41 -96.72 43.82
C ASP A 837 -40.01 -96.21 42.49
N LYS A 838 -39.32 -95.26 41.83
CA LYS A 838 -39.67 -94.66 40.53
C LYS A 838 -41.00 -93.90 40.50
N THR A 839 -41.63 -93.70 41.65
CA THR A 839 -42.87 -92.93 41.80
C THR A 839 -42.64 -91.51 42.31
N SER A 840 -41.52 -91.30 43.01
CA SER A 840 -41.11 -89.98 43.51
C SER A 840 -40.60 -89.06 42.40
N THR A 841 -40.78 -87.76 42.62
CA THR A 841 -40.20 -86.68 41.82
C THR A 841 -39.30 -85.82 42.70
N VAL A 842 -38.36 -85.10 42.08
CA VAL A 842 -37.46 -84.16 42.77
C VAL A 842 -37.61 -82.79 42.15
N ASP A 843 -37.90 -81.79 42.97
CA ASP A 843 -37.98 -80.40 42.54
C ASP A 843 -36.58 -79.76 42.55
N LEU A 844 -35.99 -79.65 41.37
CA LEU A 844 -34.65 -79.08 41.18
C LEU A 844 -34.64 -77.56 41.27
N ALA A 845 -35.79 -76.93 41.12
CA ALA A 845 -35.93 -75.50 41.21
C ALA A 845 -35.99 -75.02 42.67
N THR A 846 -36.33 -75.90 43.61
CA THR A 846 -36.36 -75.59 45.05
C THR A 846 -35.05 -74.95 45.52
N GLY A 847 -35.16 -73.75 46.11
CA GLY A 847 -34.02 -72.96 46.58
C GLY A 847 -33.34 -72.09 45.52
N SER A 848 -33.75 -72.18 44.24
CA SER A 848 -33.30 -71.30 43.16
C SER A 848 -34.16 -70.04 43.10
N VAL A 849 -33.51 -68.87 42.98
CA VAL A 849 -34.19 -67.57 42.91
C VAL A 849 -33.49 -66.67 41.89
N TRP A 850 -34.28 -66.07 40.99
CA TRP A 850 -33.83 -64.98 40.12
C TRP A 850 -34.40 -63.66 40.61
N LYS A 851 -33.53 -62.73 41.00
CA LYS A 851 -33.92 -61.40 41.46
C LYS A 851 -33.56 -60.34 40.42
N ASP A 852 -34.37 -59.31 40.30
CA ASP A 852 -34.02 -58.12 39.54
C ASP A 852 -32.92 -57.31 40.25
N TYR A 853 -32.47 -56.22 39.62
CA TYR A 853 -31.44 -55.35 40.20
C TYR A 853 -31.88 -54.62 41.48
N ARG A 854 -33.18 -54.58 41.77
CA ARG A 854 -33.77 -54.02 42.99
C ARG A 854 -33.85 -55.06 44.12
N GLY A 855 -33.52 -56.32 43.83
CA GLY A 855 -33.62 -57.44 44.75
C GLY A 855 -35.01 -58.09 44.82
N GLN A 856 -35.95 -57.69 43.95
CA GLN A 856 -37.29 -58.27 43.88
C GLN A 856 -37.25 -59.58 43.09
N LYS A 857 -37.99 -60.60 43.54
CA LYS A 857 -37.99 -61.91 42.90
C LYS A 857 -38.77 -61.84 41.58
N MET A 858 -38.13 -62.21 40.48
CA MET A 858 -38.78 -62.38 39.18
C MET A 858 -39.19 -63.84 38.95
N TRP A 859 -38.46 -64.77 39.57
CA TRP A 859 -38.69 -66.20 39.47
C TRP A 859 -38.19 -66.90 40.73
N GLU A 860 -38.93 -67.87 41.24
CA GLU A 860 -38.59 -68.65 42.43
C GLU A 860 -39.17 -70.06 42.34
N ALA A 861 -38.37 -71.08 42.68
CA ALA A 861 -38.82 -72.47 42.84
C ALA A 861 -39.74 -72.97 41.71
N GLY A 862 -39.32 -72.81 40.47
CA GLY A 862 -40.02 -73.38 39.30
C GLY A 862 -41.08 -72.46 38.71
N THR A 863 -41.39 -71.35 39.39
CA THR A 863 -42.53 -70.49 39.07
C THR A 863 -42.10 -69.05 38.80
N GLY A 864 -42.60 -68.47 37.71
CA GLY A 864 -42.48 -67.04 37.42
C GLY A 864 -43.30 -66.21 38.41
N VAL A 865 -42.78 -65.06 38.83
CA VAL A 865 -43.49 -64.16 39.73
C VAL A 865 -44.44 -63.28 38.92
N THR A 866 -45.73 -63.36 39.22
CA THR A 866 -46.71 -62.37 38.77
C THR A 866 -46.88 -61.28 39.82
N GLY A 867 -46.89 -60.03 39.39
CA GLY A 867 -47.04 -58.87 40.26
C GLY A 867 -48.40 -58.83 40.95
N ASN A 868 -48.40 -58.33 42.20
CA ASN A 868 -49.58 -58.23 43.06
C ASN A 868 -49.64 -56.90 43.84
N ASN A 869 -48.96 -55.86 43.33
CA ASN A 869 -48.81 -54.54 43.96
C ASN A 869 -48.00 -54.51 45.27
N SER A 870 -47.57 -55.67 45.81
CA SER A 870 -46.84 -55.77 47.08
C SER A 870 -45.46 -56.41 46.94
N ASN A 871 -45.18 -57.08 45.83
CA ASN A 871 -43.92 -57.79 45.54
C ASN A 871 -42.96 -57.03 44.60
N GLY A 872 -43.12 -55.71 44.47
CA GLY A 872 -42.27 -54.89 43.59
C GLY A 872 -42.77 -54.75 42.14
N PHE A 873 -43.84 -55.46 41.78
CA PHE A 873 -44.43 -55.49 40.44
C PHE A 873 -45.93 -55.17 40.50
N ALA A 874 -46.44 -54.47 39.48
CA ALA A 874 -47.85 -54.13 39.40
C ALA A 874 -48.73 -55.36 39.18
N ASN A 875 -49.98 -55.27 39.60
CA ASN A 875 -50.93 -56.39 39.56
C ASN A 875 -51.03 -56.99 38.15
N SER A 876 -50.92 -58.31 38.06
CA SER A 876 -51.00 -59.09 36.81
C SER A 876 -49.85 -58.89 35.82
N VAL A 877 -48.75 -58.23 36.19
CA VAL A 877 -47.54 -58.14 35.36
C VAL A 877 -46.68 -59.38 35.57
N ASP A 878 -46.31 -60.08 34.48
CA ASP A 878 -45.29 -61.14 34.56
C ASP A 878 -43.91 -60.49 34.70
N ALA A 879 -43.23 -60.78 35.80
CA ALA A 879 -41.97 -60.14 36.13
C ALA A 879 -40.86 -60.47 35.12
N LEU A 880 -40.81 -61.69 34.58
CA LEU A 880 -39.80 -62.06 33.58
C LEU A 880 -40.09 -61.41 32.22
N ASP A 881 -41.35 -61.43 31.77
CA ASP A 881 -41.76 -60.82 30.49
C ASP A 881 -41.59 -59.30 30.49
N MET A 882 -41.83 -58.63 31.63
CA MET A 882 -41.57 -57.20 31.79
C MET A 882 -40.10 -56.85 31.48
N TYR A 883 -39.16 -57.72 31.89
CA TYR A 883 -37.74 -57.60 31.53
C TYR A 883 -37.41 -58.18 30.15
N GLY A 884 -38.38 -58.76 29.43
CA GLY A 884 -38.17 -59.52 28.20
C GLY A 884 -37.19 -60.69 28.39
N LEU A 885 -37.25 -61.31 29.56
CA LEU A 885 -36.51 -62.50 29.97
C LEU A 885 -37.43 -63.72 29.88
N THR A 886 -36.84 -64.90 29.76
CA THR A 886 -37.57 -66.17 29.77
C THR A 886 -37.26 -66.95 31.03
N ALA A 887 -38.15 -67.85 31.46
CA ALA A 887 -37.89 -68.72 32.61
C ALA A 887 -36.58 -69.53 32.44
N PRO A 888 -35.88 -69.85 33.54
CA PRO A 888 -34.71 -70.75 33.51
C PRO A 888 -35.05 -72.07 32.82
N ALA A 889 -34.15 -72.55 31.96
CA ALA A 889 -34.34 -73.79 31.23
C ALA A 889 -33.62 -74.94 31.94
N PHE A 890 -34.33 -76.05 32.18
CA PHE A 890 -33.78 -77.26 32.77
C PHE A 890 -33.56 -78.33 31.70
N LYS A 891 -32.38 -78.94 31.69
CA LYS A 891 -32.05 -80.00 30.75
C LYS A 891 -31.26 -81.11 31.43
N VAL A 892 -31.75 -82.34 31.36
CA VAL A 892 -30.97 -83.50 31.78
C VAL A 892 -29.83 -83.73 30.78
N VAL A 893 -28.63 -83.90 31.28
CA VAL A 893 -27.39 -84.09 30.51
C VAL A 893 -26.56 -85.25 31.08
N GLY A 894 -25.55 -85.68 30.33
CA GLY A 894 -24.66 -86.78 30.72
C GLY A 894 -25.21 -88.17 30.41
N ASP A 895 -24.48 -89.19 30.87
CA ASP A 895 -24.63 -90.59 30.42
C ASP A 895 -26.00 -91.23 30.74
N ASN A 896 -26.73 -90.69 31.72
CA ASN A 896 -28.04 -91.19 32.13
C ASN A 896 -29.21 -90.28 31.69
N ALA A 897 -28.98 -89.32 30.78
CA ALA A 897 -30.00 -88.34 30.39
C ALA A 897 -31.26 -88.97 29.77
N ASP A 898 -31.15 -90.13 29.13
CA ASP A 898 -32.29 -90.86 28.57
C ASP A 898 -33.16 -91.52 29.65
N LYS A 899 -32.65 -91.72 30.87
CA LYS A 899 -33.34 -92.38 31.99
C LYS A 899 -34.18 -91.43 32.82
N PHE A 900 -33.98 -90.13 32.69
CA PHE A 900 -34.69 -89.11 33.44
C PHE A 900 -35.34 -88.11 32.49
N LYS A 901 -36.39 -87.45 32.97
CA LYS A 901 -37.01 -86.31 32.31
C LYS A 901 -37.18 -85.21 33.33
N VAL A 902 -37.01 -83.98 32.88
CA VAL A 902 -37.26 -82.79 33.69
C VAL A 902 -38.33 -81.95 33.00
N THR A 903 -39.26 -81.40 33.78
CA THR A 903 -40.26 -80.46 33.28
C THR A 903 -39.69 -79.05 33.19
N ASP A 904 -40.39 -78.15 32.51
CA ASP A 904 -40.00 -76.73 32.45
C ASP A 904 -40.01 -76.06 33.84
N ALA A 905 -40.79 -76.60 34.79
CA ALA A 905 -40.81 -76.15 36.19
C ALA A 905 -39.63 -76.70 37.01
N GLY A 906 -38.77 -77.55 36.44
CA GLY A 906 -37.63 -78.15 37.14
C GLY A 906 -37.97 -79.42 37.92
N GLU A 907 -39.12 -80.04 37.69
CA GLU A 907 -39.46 -81.32 38.33
C GLU A 907 -38.79 -82.49 37.58
N LEU A 908 -37.83 -83.14 38.24
CA LEU A 908 -37.14 -84.33 37.74
C LEU A 908 -37.90 -85.59 38.12
N SER A 909 -38.10 -86.46 37.14
CA SER A 909 -38.69 -87.78 37.31
C SER A 909 -38.03 -88.79 36.40
N TYR A 910 -38.28 -90.08 36.63
CA TYR A 910 -37.85 -91.11 35.68
C TYR A 910 -38.57 -90.92 34.33
N SER A 911 -37.79 -90.99 33.25
CA SER A 911 -38.33 -91.15 31.90
C SER A 911 -38.99 -92.53 31.77
N GLN A 912 -39.68 -92.80 30.65
CA GLN A 912 -40.20 -94.14 30.42
C GLN A 912 -39.07 -95.20 30.41
N ALA A 913 -37.95 -94.89 29.75
CA ALA A 913 -36.79 -95.78 29.72
C ALA A 913 -36.15 -95.99 31.12
N GLY A 914 -36.21 -95.00 32.00
CA GLY A 914 -35.80 -95.15 33.40
C GLY A 914 -36.77 -95.99 34.23
N LYS A 915 -38.08 -95.91 33.95
CA LYS A 915 -39.10 -96.73 34.63
C LYS A 915 -38.97 -98.21 34.26
N ASP A 916 -38.64 -98.50 33.01
CA ASP A 916 -38.50 -99.86 32.47
C ASP A 916 -37.19 -100.56 32.88
N MET A 917 -36.21 -99.81 33.39
CA MET A 917 -34.93 -100.33 33.88
C MET A 917 -35.08 -100.98 35.28
N PRO A 918 -34.33 -102.03 35.66
CA PRO A 918 -34.32 -102.54 37.04
C PRO A 918 -33.89 -101.46 38.07
N SER A 919 -34.48 -101.45 39.27
CA SER A 919 -34.09 -100.51 40.33
C SER A 919 -32.60 -100.67 40.68
N ARG A 920 -31.89 -99.54 40.74
CA ARG A 920 -30.44 -99.50 40.96
C ARG A 920 -30.06 -98.27 41.78
N ASP A 921 -29.60 -98.52 43.00
CA ASP A 921 -29.10 -97.47 43.90
C ASP A 921 -27.79 -96.89 43.37
N GLY A 922 -27.56 -95.60 43.60
CA GLY A 922 -26.36 -94.89 43.18
C GLY A 922 -26.34 -94.44 41.71
N LEU A 923 -27.45 -94.60 40.97
CA LEU A 923 -27.60 -94.00 39.64
C LEU A 923 -27.68 -92.46 39.76
N THR A 924 -26.97 -91.70 38.91
CA THR A 924 -26.97 -90.24 38.98
C THR A 924 -27.58 -89.59 37.73
N ALA A 925 -28.43 -88.59 37.93
CA ALA A 925 -28.92 -87.68 36.89
C ALA A 925 -28.21 -86.34 37.03
N THR A 926 -27.70 -85.80 35.93
CA THR A 926 -27.10 -84.45 35.93
C THR A 926 -28.03 -83.53 35.17
N VAL A 927 -28.39 -82.38 35.74
CA VAL A 927 -29.30 -81.41 35.13
C VAL A 927 -28.61 -80.06 35.05
N GLU A 928 -28.53 -79.52 33.82
CA GLU A 928 -28.10 -78.16 33.57
C GLU A 928 -29.29 -77.21 33.68
N VAL A 929 -29.10 -76.15 34.45
CA VAL A 929 -30.01 -75.01 34.57
C VAL A 929 -29.37 -73.84 33.85
N THR A 930 -29.98 -73.39 32.76
CA THR A 930 -29.47 -72.27 31.95
C THR A 930 -30.33 -71.03 32.14
N VAL A 931 -29.68 -69.91 32.44
CA VAL A 931 -30.32 -68.59 32.55
C VAL A 931 -29.78 -67.70 31.45
N LYS A 932 -30.65 -67.15 30.60
CA LYS A 932 -30.26 -66.27 29.49
C LYS A 932 -30.87 -64.90 29.66
N SER A 933 -30.03 -63.87 29.58
CA SER A 933 -30.46 -62.48 29.55
C SER A 933 -30.03 -61.81 28.25
N LYS A 934 -30.94 -61.04 27.65
CA LYS A 934 -30.66 -60.20 26.47
C LYS A 934 -29.95 -58.89 26.82
N TRP A 935 -29.85 -58.55 28.10
CA TRP A 935 -29.23 -57.32 28.59
C TRP A 935 -27.72 -57.46 28.86
N GLY A 936 -27.15 -58.65 28.65
CA GLY A 936 -25.75 -58.98 28.92
C GLY A 936 -25.62 -60.20 29.84
N GLY A 937 -24.39 -60.57 30.22
CA GLY A 937 -24.16 -61.70 31.15
C GLY A 937 -24.90 -61.49 32.48
N VAL A 938 -25.55 -62.55 32.99
CA VAL A 938 -26.18 -62.51 34.32
C VAL A 938 -25.05 -62.42 35.33
N ILE A 939 -25.09 -61.49 36.29
CA ILE A 939 -24.04 -61.33 37.31
C ILE A 939 -24.10 -62.58 38.21
N PRO A 940 -23.14 -63.53 38.15
CA PRO A 940 -23.36 -64.76 38.89
C PRO A 940 -22.32 -64.92 40.01
N SER A 941 -22.71 -65.59 41.07
CA SER A 941 -21.75 -66.29 41.92
C SER A 941 -21.27 -67.61 41.27
N THR A 942 -21.90 -68.10 40.18
CA THR A 942 -21.67 -69.44 39.58
C THR A 942 -21.66 -69.60 38.04
N GLY A 943 -21.83 -68.56 37.21
CA GLY A 943 -21.97 -68.62 35.74
C GLY A 943 -23.42 -68.67 35.18
N ASP A 944 -23.59 -68.54 33.86
CA ASP A 944 -24.90 -68.60 33.14
C ASP A 944 -25.53 -70.02 33.11
N VAL A 945 -24.75 -71.02 33.50
CA VAL A 945 -25.15 -72.44 33.57
C VAL A 945 -24.79 -72.97 34.95
N THR A 946 -25.77 -73.54 35.65
CA THR A 946 -25.56 -74.24 36.93
C THR A 946 -25.89 -75.72 36.76
N THR A 947 -25.11 -76.62 37.35
CA THR A 947 -25.30 -78.07 37.22
C THR A 947 -25.74 -78.68 38.56
N ILE A 948 -26.89 -79.36 38.58
CA ILE A 948 -27.43 -80.09 39.73
C ILE A 948 -27.33 -81.58 39.45
N THR A 949 -26.78 -82.34 40.39
CA THR A 949 -26.70 -83.81 40.34
C THR A 949 -27.77 -84.40 41.27
N VAL A 950 -28.47 -85.45 40.83
CA VAL A 950 -29.47 -86.17 41.62
C VAL A 950 -29.09 -87.63 41.67
N THR A 951 -28.96 -88.20 42.85
CA THR A 951 -28.60 -89.61 43.05
C THR A 951 -29.84 -90.42 43.44
N VAL A 952 -29.99 -91.61 42.86
CA VAL A 952 -31.04 -92.56 43.21
C VAL A 952 -30.68 -93.26 44.53
N GLU A 953 -31.62 -93.25 45.47
CA GLU A 953 -31.52 -93.95 46.77
C GLU A 953 -32.71 -94.86 47.06
#